data_AF-A0A1B8EXT8-F1
#
_entry.id   AF-A0A1B8EXT8-F1
#
_cell.length_a   1.000
_cell.length_b   1.000
_cell.length_c   1.000
_cell.angle_alpha   90.00
_cell.angle_beta   90.00
_cell.angle_gamma   90.00
#
_symmetry.space_group_name_H-M   'P 1'
#
loop_
_entity.id
_entity.type
_entity.pdbx_description
1 polymer ?
#
loop_
_entity_poly.entity_id
_entity_poly.type
_entity_poly.pdbx_seq_one_letter_code
_entity_poly.pdbx_strand_id
1 'polypeptide(L)'
;MAPMVRPPPTHFQPSGSSASKPTPTKTLLRKSTLAGKRKLDDAGLDLDGDDMSAPMNPAKRSRTVTFNPLVQEQLFTSSPETPTDLYDVRRLVRKALDEHNRTGGDDARYDGIKEVFSTKNRPQGKAENDLMRAHLLALTNCVSLLGKNSSGLVRAVLESEWVGRDEPYVRAYVNFVGNLASAQGAYVGTVLSMLVGKFSTLRISNGRLADCPIVHRSQLSARVHTALKYLLRLIPSASGTLAPILAAKFPFSDESKKAHMAFIDNLIKIIDYAPELKSDIFALITERLVKIDVQMQVDLDDMDDDVAAAVVQSVSIRSDLNEEDDSEADDSDSDSDASDDSLDDKENRVKTMHENVEKMDAILDTLFELYTPHFEDPLSSSAISTFDTLLSHFRNIILPTYRSRHTQFLLFHFAQTSEHLIDTFAGECVDLAFKSGRPAVLKQSAAAYLASFVSRGANVLPHVVRDVFDYIGTNLDLIRSENELSCRGPDLQRYSTFYATTQALLYIFCFRWRDLVVSPSAEEGEIDEEDFVGRDLEWRAGVKELLDRTIYSKLNPLKICAPSIVEEFAKIAHHLRFMYVYPLLATNKRIRLSQFALGAGNASSGLLRDSGFSTGVATEDGEEESWHQLEAYFPFDPYQLPKSRRWVENDYVAWRGVPGLRQDEEEDDDDSTDSGDDDSGDDEDDVEVDTATDDEEN
;
A
#
# COMPACT_ATOMS: atom_id res chain seq x y z
N MET A 1 -18.04 -67.86 27.88
CA MET A 1 -18.06 -67.69 29.35
C MET A 1 -17.70 -66.26 29.68
N ALA A 2 -18.30 -65.74 30.76
CA ALA A 2 -18.40 -64.36 31.25
C ALA A 2 -17.09 -63.52 31.32
N PRO A 3 -17.20 -62.18 31.50
CA PRO A 3 -16.30 -61.17 30.92
C PRO A 3 -15.18 -60.69 31.84
N MET A 4 -14.11 -60.15 31.24
CA MET A 4 -13.00 -59.49 31.95
C MET A 4 -13.20 -57.97 32.04
N VAL A 5 -13.14 -57.52 33.29
CA VAL A 5 -13.20 -56.15 33.80
C VAL A 5 -11.87 -55.43 33.52
N ARG A 6 -11.93 -54.18 33.02
CA ARG A 6 -10.78 -53.25 32.95
C ARG A 6 -10.72 -52.36 34.21
N PRO A 7 -9.53 -52.07 34.77
CA PRO A 7 -9.34 -51.16 35.91
C PRO A 7 -9.13 -49.68 35.48
N PRO A 8 -9.28 -48.71 36.42
CA PRO A 8 -9.25 -47.27 36.13
C PRO A 8 -7.83 -46.68 36.15
N PRO A 9 -7.61 -45.47 35.58
CA PRO A 9 -6.30 -44.84 35.52
C PRO A 9 -5.93 -44.08 36.80
N THR A 10 -4.63 -44.08 37.05
CA THR A 10 -3.90 -43.60 38.24
C THR A 10 -3.77 -42.08 38.30
N HIS A 11 -3.97 -41.53 39.49
CA HIS A 11 -3.59 -40.20 39.94
C HIS A 11 -2.09 -39.92 39.76
N PHE A 12 -1.75 -38.81 39.09
CA PHE A 12 -0.45 -38.15 39.21
C PHE A 12 -0.64 -36.82 39.94
N GLN A 13 -0.03 -36.69 41.12
CA GLN A 13 0.24 -35.42 41.79
C GLN A 13 1.59 -34.87 41.32
N PRO A 14 1.74 -33.54 41.18
CA PRO A 14 3.01 -32.87 41.41
C PRO A 14 2.99 -32.11 42.74
N SER A 15 4.02 -32.38 43.55
CA SER A 15 4.41 -31.65 44.75
C SER A 15 4.83 -30.20 44.45
N GLY A 16 4.52 -29.29 45.36
CA GLY A 16 4.62 -27.84 45.17
C GLY A 16 5.99 -27.20 45.36
N SER A 17 6.04 -25.88 45.13
CA SER A 17 6.61 -24.89 46.05
C SER A 17 6.48 -23.46 45.51
N SER A 18 6.03 -22.58 46.42
CA SER A 18 6.31 -21.15 46.57
C SER A 18 6.15 -20.18 45.39
N ALA A 19 5.12 -19.35 45.53
CA ALA A 19 4.91 -18.08 44.87
C ALA A 19 6.04 -17.06 45.17
N SER A 20 6.51 -16.38 44.12
CA SER A 20 7.21 -15.09 44.22
C SER A 20 6.62 -14.11 43.20
N LYS A 21 6.31 -12.91 43.70
CA LYS A 21 5.67 -11.79 42.98
C LYS A 21 6.65 -11.19 41.96
N PRO A 22 6.21 -10.75 40.75
CA PRO A 22 7.05 -9.97 39.87
C PRO A 22 6.98 -8.48 40.27
N THR A 23 8.15 -7.90 40.57
CA THR A 23 8.36 -6.45 40.74
C THR A 23 8.77 -5.81 39.41
N PRO A 24 8.42 -4.53 39.19
CA PRO A 24 8.56 -3.86 37.89
C PRO A 24 9.99 -3.33 37.69
N THR A 25 10.59 -3.66 36.54
CA THR A 25 11.85 -3.09 36.07
C THR A 25 11.61 -1.69 35.51
N LYS A 26 12.17 -0.69 36.19
CA LYS A 26 12.18 0.71 35.77
C LYS A 26 13.17 0.92 34.61
N THR A 27 12.63 1.46 33.53
CA THR A 27 13.30 2.09 32.39
C THR A 27 14.18 3.27 32.84
N LEU A 28 15.47 3.22 32.51
CA LEU A 28 16.38 4.36 32.60
C LEU A 28 16.40 5.09 31.25
N LEU A 29 15.50 6.06 31.09
CA LEU A 29 15.58 7.10 30.07
C LEU A 29 15.57 8.43 30.82
N ARG A 30 16.74 9.08 30.92
CA ARG A 30 16.84 10.44 31.47
C ARG A 30 17.17 11.41 30.34
N LYS A 31 16.17 12.25 30.09
CA LYS A 31 16.18 13.48 29.29
C LYS A 31 17.36 14.38 29.67
N SER A 32 18.08 14.89 28.68
CA SER A 32 18.95 16.07 28.82
C SER A 32 18.21 17.29 28.30
N THR A 33 17.93 18.23 29.20
CA THR A 33 17.31 19.53 28.91
C THR A 33 18.31 20.54 28.35
N LEU A 34 17.75 21.36 27.45
CA LEU A 34 18.29 22.49 26.71
C LEU A 34 18.82 23.68 27.52
N ALA A 35 19.59 24.50 26.77
CA ALA A 35 19.82 25.94 26.87
C ALA A 35 20.86 26.43 27.91
N GLY A 36 21.78 27.36 27.59
CA GLY A 36 21.95 28.14 26.37
C GLY A 36 23.12 29.14 26.48
N LYS A 37 23.62 29.50 25.29
CA LYS A 37 24.40 30.66 24.82
C LYS A 37 24.88 31.74 25.81
N ARG A 38 26.14 32.19 25.59
CA ARG A 38 26.61 33.59 25.39
C ARG A 38 28.13 33.56 25.16
N LYS A 39 28.70 34.00 24.02
CA LYS A 39 28.94 35.34 23.43
C LYS A 39 30.02 36.16 24.16
N LEU A 40 30.93 36.66 23.32
CA LEU A 40 32.17 37.43 23.45
C LEU A 40 32.23 38.63 24.43
N ASP A 41 33.50 38.93 24.75
CA ASP A 41 34.18 40.22 24.95
C ASP A 41 34.20 40.95 26.31
N ASP A 42 35.45 41.24 26.69
CA ASP A 42 36.00 42.50 27.23
C ASP A 42 36.26 42.68 28.74
N ALA A 43 37.45 43.25 28.98
CA ALA A 43 37.97 44.07 30.07
C ALA A 43 37.94 43.60 31.55
N GLY A 44 39.13 43.62 32.17
CA GLY A 44 39.33 44.41 33.39
C GLY A 44 39.74 43.69 34.68
N LEU A 45 41.04 43.75 34.97
CA LEU A 45 41.67 44.17 36.24
C LEU A 45 41.36 43.43 37.58
N ASP A 46 42.44 42.83 38.10
CA ASP A 46 43.08 43.12 39.40
C ASP A 46 42.61 42.53 40.76
N LEU A 47 43.59 41.84 41.40
CA LEU A 47 43.94 41.76 42.85
C LEU A 47 43.06 40.86 43.75
N ASP A 48 43.52 40.05 44.71
CA ASP A 48 44.81 39.88 45.42
C ASP A 48 44.79 38.59 46.29
N GLY A 49 45.99 38.06 46.64
CA GLY A 49 46.30 37.26 47.84
C GLY A 49 45.89 35.77 47.87
N ASP A 50 46.69 34.78 48.28
CA ASP A 50 47.77 34.83 49.27
C ASP A 50 48.74 33.64 49.13
N ASP A 51 49.96 33.89 49.59
CA ASP A 51 51.24 33.20 49.44
C ASP A 51 51.43 32.00 50.40
N MET A 52 52.12 30.93 49.95
CA MET A 52 53.02 30.12 50.79
C MET A 52 54.11 29.47 49.91
N SER A 53 55.36 29.71 50.31
CA SER A 53 56.59 29.52 49.53
C SER A 53 57.42 28.27 49.91
N ALA A 54 57.96 27.61 48.87
CA ALA A 54 59.27 26.91 48.75
C ALA A 54 59.59 25.65 49.62
N PRO A 55 60.55 24.74 49.24
CA PRO A 55 61.62 24.90 48.23
C PRO A 55 61.89 23.73 47.22
N MET A 56 62.24 24.13 45.99
CA MET A 56 63.41 23.81 45.13
C MET A 56 63.90 22.37 44.77
N ASN A 57 63.69 22.02 43.47
CA ASN A 57 64.64 21.58 42.40
C ASN A 57 65.44 20.23 42.48
N PRO A 58 65.99 19.70 41.35
CA PRO A 58 65.77 19.98 39.92
C PRO A 58 65.66 18.72 38.99
N ALA A 59 65.38 19.00 37.69
CA ALA A 59 65.75 18.24 36.49
C ALA A 59 64.67 17.43 35.75
N LYS A 60 64.13 18.01 34.66
CA LYS A 60 64.12 17.43 33.30
C LYS A 60 63.72 18.52 32.29
N ARG A 61 64.68 18.91 31.43
CA ARG A 61 64.53 19.90 30.35
C ARG A 61 63.73 19.29 29.18
N SER A 62 62.70 20.01 28.72
CA SER A 62 62.20 19.87 27.34
C SER A 62 63.05 20.78 26.44
N ARG A 63 63.33 20.32 25.22
CA ARG A 63 64.23 20.99 24.27
C ARG A 63 63.44 21.35 23.02
N THR A 64 63.04 22.61 22.95
CA THR A 64 62.51 23.28 21.75
C THR A 64 63.60 23.32 20.68
N VAL A 65 63.27 22.90 19.46
CA VAL A 65 64.18 22.96 18.30
C VAL A 65 63.85 24.22 17.48
N THR A 66 64.83 25.11 17.38
CA THR A 66 64.89 26.25 16.47
C THR A 66 65.37 25.78 15.08
N PHE A 67 64.70 26.23 14.03
CA PHE A 67 65.09 25.96 12.65
C PHE A 67 66.27 26.86 12.23
N ASN A 68 67.30 26.25 11.65
CA ASN A 68 68.50 26.91 11.13
C ASN A 68 68.44 26.86 9.59
N PRO A 69 68.46 27.99 8.84
CA PRO A 69 68.06 28.03 7.43
C PRO A 69 69.19 27.69 6.43
N LEU A 70 70.18 26.89 6.80
CA LEU A 70 71.30 26.52 5.92
C LEU A 70 71.74 25.06 6.11
N VAL A 71 70.79 24.12 6.00
CA VAL A 71 71.12 22.70 5.84
C VAL A 71 70.42 22.17 4.60
N GLN A 72 71.23 21.84 3.60
CA GLN A 72 70.84 21.22 2.35
C GLN A 72 70.73 19.71 2.63
N GLU A 73 69.55 19.26 3.07
CA GLU A 73 69.26 17.82 3.19
C GLU A 73 68.95 17.25 1.80
N GLN A 74 69.87 16.44 1.29
CA GLN A 74 69.62 15.54 0.17
C GLN A 74 68.54 14.53 0.57
N LEU A 75 67.30 14.81 0.17
CA LEU A 75 66.23 13.83 0.15
C LEU A 75 66.60 12.71 -0.82
N PHE A 76 66.94 11.55 -0.26
CA PHE A 76 66.88 10.27 -0.96
C PHE A 76 65.43 10.03 -1.37
N THR A 77 65.10 10.36 -2.62
CA THR A 77 63.83 10.01 -3.25
C THR A 77 63.86 8.53 -3.64
N SER A 78 63.49 7.63 -2.74
CA SER A 78 62.96 6.31 -3.14
C SER A 78 61.45 6.37 -3.04
N SER A 79 60.83 7.01 -4.02
CA SER A 79 59.39 6.85 -4.28
C SER A 79 59.19 5.40 -4.74
N PRO A 80 58.31 4.59 -4.11
CA PRO A 80 57.94 3.32 -4.70
C PRO A 80 57.21 3.65 -6.01
N GLU A 81 57.85 3.33 -7.13
CA GLU A 81 57.33 3.49 -8.48
C GLU A 81 55.85 3.12 -8.52
N THR A 82 54.99 4.10 -8.81
CA THR A 82 53.60 3.82 -9.18
C THR A 82 53.66 2.95 -10.44
N PRO A 83 53.26 1.67 -10.38
CA PRO A 83 53.47 0.73 -11.47
C PRO A 83 52.73 1.25 -12.69
N THR A 84 53.50 1.67 -13.69
CA THR A 84 52.97 2.31 -14.90
C THR A 84 52.50 1.27 -15.93
N ASP A 85 52.91 0.00 -15.76
CA ASP A 85 52.59 -1.10 -16.67
C ASP A 85 51.55 -2.08 -16.06
N LEU A 86 50.57 -2.48 -16.88
CA LEU A 86 49.50 -3.43 -16.55
C LEU A 86 50.06 -4.80 -16.12
N TYR A 87 51.23 -5.19 -16.63
CA TYR A 87 51.90 -6.42 -16.24
C TYR A 87 52.37 -6.41 -14.78
N ASP A 88 52.93 -5.30 -14.32
CA ASP A 88 53.40 -5.15 -12.94
C ASP A 88 52.23 -5.09 -11.96
N VAL A 89 51.16 -4.37 -12.30
CA VAL A 89 49.92 -4.35 -11.49
C VAL A 89 49.34 -5.76 -11.34
N ARG A 90 49.29 -6.55 -12.43
CA ARG A 90 48.84 -7.95 -12.39
C ARG A 90 49.67 -8.82 -11.46
N ARG A 91 51.00 -8.70 -11.55
CA ARG A 91 51.93 -9.46 -10.69
C ARG A 91 51.75 -9.09 -9.21
N LEU A 92 51.60 -7.79 -8.92
CA LEU A 92 51.40 -7.29 -7.56
C LEU A 92 50.08 -7.76 -6.95
N VAL A 93 48.97 -7.65 -7.70
CA VAL A 93 47.65 -8.09 -7.25
C VAL A 93 47.63 -9.60 -6.99
N ARG A 94 48.20 -10.41 -7.88
CA ARG A 94 48.27 -11.87 -7.68
C ARG A 94 49.09 -12.23 -6.45
N LYS A 95 50.25 -11.60 -6.28
CA LYS A 95 51.12 -11.83 -5.12
C LYS A 95 50.43 -11.47 -3.79
N ALA A 96 49.71 -10.34 -3.77
CA ALA A 96 48.95 -9.92 -2.59
C ALA A 96 47.83 -10.91 -2.23
N LEU A 97 47.10 -11.43 -3.23
CA LEU A 97 46.06 -12.44 -3.01
C LEU A 97 46.64 -13.78 -2.54
N ASP A 98 47.78 -14.21 -3.10
CA ASP A 98 48.47 -15.44 -2.68
C ASP A 98 49.04 -15.32 -1.25
N GLU A 99 49.53 -14.14 -0.86
CA GLU A 99 50.00 -13.86 0.51
C GLU A 99 48.82 -13.87 1.49
N HIS A 100 47.72 -13.18 1.19
CA HIS A 100 46.51 -13.14 2.04
C HIS A 100 45.83 -14.52 2.21
N ASN A 101 45.81 -15.33 1.15
CA ASN A 101 45.21 -16.67 1.21
C ASN A 101 46.06 -17.70 1.97
N ARG A 102 47.32 -17.38 2.33
CA ARG A 102 48.15 -18.24 3.19
C ARG A 102 47.83 -18.00 4.66
N THR A 103 47.78 -19.06 5.44
CA THR A 103 47.65 -19.01 6.90
C THR A 103 48.83 -18.25 7.53
N GLY A 104 48.57 -17.06 8.07
CA GLY A 104 49.59 -16.17 8.66
C GLY A 104 50.23 -15.18 7.68
N GLY A 105 49.60 -14.90 6.53
CA GLY A 105 50.05 -13.91 5.56
C GLY A 105 49.96 -12.46 6.05
N ASP A 106 50.69 -11.57 5.38
CA ASP A 106 50.65 -10.12 5.61
C ASP A 106 49.50 -9.48 4.80
N ASP A 107 48.53 -8.93 5.52
CA ASP A 107 47.33 -8.31 4.92
C ASP A 107 47.60 -6.88 4.42
N ALA A 108 48.76 -6.28 4.70
CA ALA A 108 49.04 -4.89 4.36
C ALA A 108 48.89 -4.58 2.85
N ARG A 109 49.34 -5.49 1.99
CA ARG A 109 49.19 -5.33 0.53
C ARG A 109 47.76 -5.56 0.05
N TYR A 110 47.05 -6.47 0.70
CA TYR A 110 45.65 -6.77 0.40
C TYR A 110 44.74 -5.60 0.80
N ASP A 111 44.97 -5.00 1.97
CA ASP A 111 44.28 -3.79 2.40
C ASP A 111 44.63 -2.59 1.53
N GLY A 112 45.87 -2.46 1.06
CA GLY A 112 46.24 -1.46 0.06
C GLY A 112 45.43 -1.57 -1.25
N ILE A 113 45.11 -2.79 -1.70
CA ILE A 113 44.22 -2.98 -2.86
C ILE A 113 42.77 -2.61 -2.51
N LYS A 114 42.29 -2.91 -1.30
CA LYS A 114 40.96 -2.49 -0.85
C LYS A 114 40.82 -0.96 -0.79
N GLU A 115 41.86 -0.27 -0.34
CA GLU A 115 41.87 1.19 -0.27
C GLU A 115 41.73 1.85 -1.65
N VAL A 116 42.24 1.23 -2.71
CA VAL A 116 42.08 1.72 -4.11
C VAL A 116 40.60 1.78 -4.52
N PHE A 117 39.74 0.94 -3.96
CA PHE A 117 38.29 0.91 -4.26
C PHE A 117 37.43 1.58 -3.19
N SER A 118 38.01 2.08 -2.10
CA SER A 118 37.29 2.75 -1.03
C SER A 118 36.96 4.20 -1.41
N THR A 119 35.69 4.58 -1.28
CA THR A 119 35.16 5.94 -1.56
C THR A 119 35.51 6.99 -0.50
N LYS A 120 36.12 6.60 0.63
CA LYS A 120 36.49 7.53 1.71
C LYS A 120 37.79 8.26 1.36
N ASN A 121 37.66 9.50 0.89
CA ASN A 121 38.70 10.56 0.86
C ASN A 121 39.77 10.50 -0.24
N ARG A 122 39.42 10.61 -1.54
CA ARG A 122 40.41 11.06 -2.55
C ARG A 122 39.83 11.97 -3.65
N PRO A 123 40.58 13.01 -4.08
CA PRO A 123 40.25 13.78 -5.27
C PRO A 123 40.44 12.90 -6.51
N GLN A 124 39.32 12.51 -7.13
CA GLN A 124 39.28 11.63 -8.29
C GLN A 124 39.95 12.29 -9.50
N GLY A 125 41.15 11.82 -9.84
CA GLY A 125 41.90 12.26 -11.02
C GLY A 125 41.86 11.24 -12.16
N LYS A 126 42.05 11.67 -13.41
CA LYS A 126 42.18 10.76 -14.59
C LYS A 126 43.17 9.60 -14.40
N ALA A 127 44.32 9.87 -13.78
CA ALA A 127 45.35 8.85 -13.50
C ALA A 127 44.89 7.79 -12.48
N GLU A 128 44.00 8.16 -11.56
CA GLU A 128 43.44 7.23 -10.56
C GLU A 128 42.37 6.34 -11.18
N ASN A 129 41.55 6.87 -12.10
CA ASN A 129 40.62 6.06 -12.90
C ASN A 129 41.36 4.98 -13.72
N ASP A 130 42.49 5.34 -14.35
CA ASP A 130 43.34 4.40 -15.07
C ASP A 130 43.97 3.34 -14.13
N LEU A 131 44.41 3.75 -12.94
CA LEU A 131 44.95 2.84 -11.93
C LEU A 131 43.89 1.86 -11.40
N MET A 132 42.68 2.34 -11.10
CA MET A 132 41.57 1.49 -10.66
C MET A 132 41.16 0.51 -11.77
N ARG A 133 41.14 0.95 -13.03
CA ARG A 133 40.90 0.08 -14.19
C ARG A 133 41.96 -1.00 -14.33
N ALA A 134 43.24 -0.65 -14.15
CA ALA A 134 44.35 -1.61 -14.18
C ALA A 134 44.22 -2.68 -13.08
N HIS A 135 43.88 -2.27 -11.85
CA HIS A 135 43.63 -3.19 -10.73
C HIS A 135 42.41 -4.09 -10.99
N LEU A 136 41.34 -3.56 -11.55
CA LEU A 136 40.14 -4.32 -11.91
C LEU A 136 40.42 -5.39 -12.98
N LEU A 137 41.19 -5.04 -14.02
CA LEU A 137 41.65 -6.00 -15.03
C LEU A 137 42.59 -7.07 -14.44
N ALA A 138 43.42 -6.71 -13.47
CA ALA A 138 44.25 -7.66 -12.76
C ALA A 138 43.42 -8.65 -11.91
N LEU A 139 42.43 -8.13 -11.17
CA LEU A 139 41.50 -8.94 -10.37
C LEU A 139 40.67 -9.88 -11.25
N THR A 140 40.25 -9.44 -12.44
CA THR A 140 39.51 -10.26 -13.41
C THR A 140 40.29 -11.52 -13.82
N ASN A 141 41.62 -11.46 -13.89
CA ASN A 141 42.46 -12.62 -14.20
C ASN A 141 42.74 -13.53 -12.99
N CYS A 142 42.39 -13.07 -11.78
CA CYS A 142 42.68 -13.75 -10.51
C CYS A 142 41.40 -14.15 -9.76
N VAL A 143 40.24 -14.15 -10.42
CA VAL A 143 38.94 -14.39 -9.79
C VAL A 143 38.84 -15.75 -9.07
N SER A 144 39.54 -16.78 -9.55
CA SER A 144 39.60 -18.07 -8.88
C SER A 144 40.23 -18.01 -7.49
N LEU A 145 41.09 -17.01 -7.22
CA LEU A 145 41.71 -16.75 -5.92
C LEU A 145 40.81 -15.90 -5.00
N LEU A 146 39.73 -15.32 -5.53
CA LEU A 146 38.77 -14.50 -4.80
C LEU A 146 37.72 -15.37 -4.09
N GLY A 147 38.18 -16.25 -3.20
CA GLY A 147 37.32 -17.09 -2.36
C GLY A 147 36.83 -16.38 -1.09
N LYS A 148 36.27 -17.15 -0.13
CA LYS A 148 35.65 -16.64 1.11
C LYS A 148 36.54 -15.69 1.93
N ASN A 149 37.85 -15.95 1.98
CA ASN A 149 38.82 -15.13 2.73
C ASN A 149 38.91 -13.71 2.16
N SER A 150 38.76 -13.56 0.85
CA SER A 150 38.83 -12.27 0.14
C SER A 150 37.49 -11.51 0.06
N SER A 151 36.47 -11.92 0.83
CA SER A 151 35.13 -11.33 0.79
C SER A 151 35.12 -9.82 1.05
N GLY A 152 36.01 -9.32 1.90
CA GLY A 152 36.17 -7.88 2.17
C GLY A 152 36.60 -7.08 0.93
N LEU A 153 37.49 -7.62 0.11
CA LEU A 153 37.91 -6.98 -1.16
C LEU A 153 36.81 -7.05 -2.20
N VAL A 154 36.15 -8.19 -2.35
CA VAL A 154 35.00 -8.32 -3.25
C VAL A 154 33.94 -7.28 -2.90
N ARG A 155 33.62 -7.13 -1.61
CA ARG A 155 32.65 -6.13 -1.16
C ARG A 155 33.08 -4.71 -1.48
N ALA A 156 34.34 -4.36 -1.22
CA ALA A 156 34.87 -3.02 -1.55
C ALA A 156 34.77 -2.71 -3.05
N VAL A 157 35.04 -3.69 -3.93
CA VAL A 157 34.89 -3.53 -5.38
C VAL A 157 33.41 -3.40 -5.77
N LEU A 158 32.51 -4.18 -5.17
CA LEU A 158 31.07 -4.11 -5.42
C LEU A 158 30.44 -2.79 -4.96
N GLU A 159 30.90 -2.22 -3.85
CA GLU A 159 30.44 -0.95 -3.29
C GLU A 159 31.03 0.28 -4.03
N SER A 160 32.07 0.09 -4.85
CA SER A 160 32.71 1.19 -5.58
C SER A 160 31.78 1.84 -6.61
N GLU A 161 31.93 3.15 -6.81
CA GLU A 161 31.15 3.91 -7.80
C GLU A 161 31.61 3.59 -9.22
N TRP A 162 30.88 2.73 -9.92
CA TRP A 162 31.21 2.32 -11.29
C TRP A 162 30.28 2.89 -12.36
N VAL A 163 29.01 3.16 -12.02
CA VAL A 163 27.96 3.50 -13.00
C VAL A 163 28.21 4.84 -13.70
N GLY A 164 28.77 5.83 -12.98
CA GLY A 164 29.09 7.16 -13.51
C GLY A 164 30.45 7.32 -14.19
N ARG A 165 31.27 6.26 -14.23
CA ARG A 165 32.64 6.34 -14.79
C ARG A 165 32.66 6.26 -16.32
N ASP A 166 33.85 6.37 -16.90
CA ASP A 166 34.08 6.26 -18.33
C ASP A 166 33.70 4.87 -18.89
N GLU A 167 33.28 4.84 -20.14
CA GLU A 167 32.80 3.62 -20.81
C GLU A 167 33.82 2.45 -20.79
N PRO A 168 35.14 2.68 -20.97
CA PRO A 168 36.14 1.63 -20.79
C PRO A 168 36.15 1.01 -19.39
N TYR A 169 35.99 1.81 -18.33
CA TYR A 169 35.92 1.31 -16.96
C TYR A 169 34.65 0.50 -16.72
N VAL A 170 33.49 1.00 -17.15
CA VAL A 170 32.21 0.30 -17.02
C VAL A 170 32.27 -1.08 -17.69
N ARG A 171 32.83 -1.18 -18.91
CA ARG A 171 33.01 -2.47 -19.59
C ARG A 171 33.94 -3.41 -18.83
N ALA A 172 35.05 -2.90 -18.29
CA ALA A 172 35.97 -3.70 -17.48
C ALA A 172 35.29 -4.20 -16.19
N TYR A 173 34.44 -3.37 -15.57
CA TYR A 173 33.68 -3.70 -14.38
C TYR A 173 32.62 -4.77 -14.64
N VAL A 174 31.80 -4.61 -15.67
CA VAL A 174 30.80 -5.61 -16.04
C VAL A 174 31.46 -6.95 -16.37
N ASN A 175 32.62 -6.94 -17.05
CA ASN A 175 33.39 -8.14 -17.32
C ASN A 175 33.94 -8.78 -16.03
N PHE A 176 34.48 -7.99 -15.09
CA PHE A 176 34.93 -8.48 -13.79
C PHE A 176 33.79 -9.17 -13.03
N VAL A 177 32.64 -8.50 -12.92
CA VAL A 177 31.46 -8.99 -12.19
C VAL A 177 30.92 -10.27 -12.81
N GLY A 178 30.89 -10.36 -14.15
CA GLY A 178 30.52 -11.60 -14.84
C GLY A 178 31.47 -12.75 -14.55
N ASN A 179 32.78 -12.53 -14.65
CA ASN A 179 33.77 -13.56 -14.33
C ASN A 179 33.71 -13.98 -12.85
N LEU A 180 33.49 -13.03 -11.93
CA LEU A 180 33.29 -13.29 -10.51
C LEU A 180 32.09 -14.19 -10.27
N ALA A 181 30.93 -13.83 -10.82
CA ALA A 181 29.71 -14.61 -10.67
C ALA A 181 29.83 -16.02 -11.29
N SER A 182 30.53 -16.16 -12.42
CA SER A 182 30.73 -17.47 -13.09
C SER A 182 31.73 -18.37 -12.38
N ALA A 183 32.85 -17.82 -11.90
CA ALA A 183 33.89 -18.62 -11.25
C ALA A 183 33.57 -18.92 -9.77
N GLN A 184 32.83 -18.04 -9.10
CA GLN A 184 32.49 -18.14 -7.68
C GLN A 184 30.98 -17.92 -7.48
N GLY A 185 30.21 -19.00 -7.68
CA GLY A 185 28.74 -18.97 -7.59
C GLY A 185 28.18 -18.44 -6.26
N ALA A 186 28.97 -18.48 -5.18
CA ALA A 186 28.61 -17.92 -3.88
C ALA A 186 28.36 -16.39 -3.91
N TYR A 187 28.96 -15.66 -4.86
CA TYR A 187 28.80 -14.21 -4.98
C TYR A 187 27.66 -13.79 -5.91
N VAL A 188 26.99 -14.72 -6.61
CA VAL A 188 25.90 -14.40 -7.55
C VAL A 188 24.81 -13.58 -6.84
N GLY A 189 24.34 -14.02 -5.67
CA GLY A 189 23.33 -13.29 -4.90
C GLY A 189 23.79 -11.91 -4.45
N THR A 190 25.06 -11.76 -4.03
CA THR A 190 25.63 -10.46 -3.61
C THR A 190 25.74 -9.49 -4.78
N VAL A 191 26.17 -9.98 -5.94
CA VAL A 191 26.26 -9.20 -7.18
C VAL A 191 24.89 -8.72 -7.63
N LEU A 192 23.90 -9.63 -7.70
CA LEU A 192 22.53 -9.28 -8.09
C LEU A 192 21.93 -8.27 -7.10
N SER A 193 22.14 -8.47 -5.80
CA SER A 193 21.67 -7.55 -4.74
C SER A 193 22.29 -6.16 -4.87
N MET A 194 23.57 -6.06 -5.24
CA MET A 194 24.23 -4.79 -5.53
C MET A 194 23.59 -4.08 -6.72
N LEU A 195 23.34 -4.79 -7.83
CA LEU A 195 22.72 -4.22 -9.03
C LEU A 195 21.29 -3.74 -8.77
N VAL A 196 20.46 -4.58 -8.14
CA VAL A 196 19.08 -4.23 -7.80
C VAL A 196 19.03 -3.08 -6.79
N GLY A 197 19.98 -3.01 -5.85
CA GLY A 197 20.08 -1.88 -4.91
C GLY A 197 20.29 -0.51 -5.58
N LYS A 198 20.69 -0.47 -6.85
CA LYS A 198 20.80 0.77 -7.64
C LYS A 198 19.46 1.22 -8.25
N PHE A 199 18.40 0.42 -8.22
CA PHE A 199 17.13 0.80 -8.86
C PHE A 199 16.47 2.03 -8.21
N SER A 200 16.53 2.14 -6.88
CA SER A 200 15.97 3.30 -6.14
C SER A 200 17.00 4.39 -5.82
N THR A 201 18.29 4.05 -5.81
CA THR A 201 19.35 4.92 -5.25
C THR A 201 20.16 5.69 -6.30
N LEU A 202 19.84 5.54 -7.59
CA LEU A 202 20.52 6.28 -8.66
C LEU A 202 20.07 7.74 -8.68
N ARG A 203 20.90 8.60 -8.08
CA ARG A 203 20.80 10.06 -8.12
C ARG A 203 21.56 10.61 -9.32
N ILE A 204 21.21 11.82 -9.76
CA ILE A 204 21.91 12.52 -10.85
C ILE A 204 23.38 12.77 -10.48
N SER A 205 23.67 12.96 -9.19
CA SER A 205 25.03 13.09 -8.67
C SER A 205 25.92 11.89 -8.97
N ASN A 206 25.36 10.68 -9.10
CA ASN A 206 26.15 9.49 -9.47
C ASN A 206 26.72 9.57 -10.89
N GLY A 207 26.17 10.42 -11.76
CA GLY A 207 26.68 10.66 -13.11
C GLY A 207 27.62 11.86 -13.22
N ARG A 208 27.88 12.58 -12.12
CA ARG A 208 28.72 13.78 -12.06
C ARG A 208 29.99 13.52 -11.24
N LEU A 209 30.81 12.58 -11.69
CA LEU A 209 32.10 12.26 -11.08
C LEU A 209 33.21 13.20 -11.58
N ALA A 210 34.13 13.60 -10.71
CA ALA A 210 35.24 14.45 -11.10
C ALA A 210 36.12 13.73 -12.15
N ASP A 211 36.58 14.49 -13.16
CA ASP A 211 37.32 14.00 -14.32
C ASP A 211 36.62 12.93 -15.19
N CYS A 212 35.31 12.70 -15.03
CA CYS A 212 34.50 11.83 -15.87
C CYS A 212 33.48 12.64 -16.71
N PRO A 213 33.04 12.13 -17.88
CA PRO A 213 31.96 12.77 -18.62
C PRO A 213 30.66 12.71 -17.81
N ILE A 214 29.84 13.77 -17.90
CA ILE A 214 28.52 13.80 -17.25
C ILE A 214 27.63 12.74 -17.88
N VAL A 215 27.05 11.87 -17.05
CA VAL A 215 26.15 10.80 -17.48
C VAL A 215 24.74 11.08 -16.99
N HIS A 216 23.77 11.13 -17.91
CA HIS A 216 22.37 11.34 -17.56
C HIS A 216 21.75 10.12 -16.85
N ARG A 217 20.71 10.34 -16.04
CA ARG A 217 20.03 9.30 -15.25
C ARG A 217 19.56 8.10 -16.08
N SER A 218 19.02 8.35 -17.27
CA SER A 218 18.58 7.30 -18.21
C SER A 218 19.74 6.38 -18.63
N GLN A 219 20.92 6.96 -18.86
CA GLN A 219 22.12 6.22 -19.22
C GLN A 219 22.72 5.46 -18.02
N LEU A 220 22.62 6.01 -16.80
CA LEU A 220 23.01 5.30 -15.58
C LEU A 220 22.16 4.02 -15.38
N SER A 221 20.83 4.14 -15.46
CA SER A 221 19.94 2.97 -15.41
C SER A 221 20.25 1.99 -16.55
N ALA A 222 20.43 2.47 -17.79
CA ALA A 222 20.77 1.62 -18.94
C ALA A 222 22.04 0.80 -18.73
N ARG A 223 23.07 1.36 -18.08
CA ARG A 223 24.30 0.64 -17.73
C ARG A 223 24.05 -0.48 -16.72
N VAL A 224 23.22 -0.26 -15.71
CA VAL A 224 22.83 -1.29 -14.74
C VAL A 224 22.05 -2.42 -15.41
N HIS A 225 21.07 -2.09 -16.26
CA HIS A 225 20.32 -3.10 -17.03
C HIS A 225 21.20 -3.88 -18.00
N THR A 226 22.18 -3.23 -18.63
CA THR A 226 23.14 -3.91 -19.52
C THR A 226 23.97 -4.93 -18.74
N ALA A 227 24.43 -4.58 -17.54
CA ALA A 227 25.15 -5.49 -16.66
C ALA A 227 24.28 -6.66 -16.20
N LEU A 228 23.04 -6.39 -15.77
CA LEU A 228 22.10 -7.42 -15.33
C LEU A 228 21.72 -8.37 -16.47
N LYS A 229 21.43 -7.85 -17.66
CA LYS A 229 21.16 -8.63 -18.88
C LYS A 229 22.35 -9.51 -19.28
N TYR A 230 23.57 -8.99 -19.15
CA TYR A 230 24.78 -9.78 -19.39
C TYR A 230 24.91 -10.94 -18.39
N LEU A 231 24.68 -10.70 -17.10
CA LEU A 231 24.74 -11.73 -16.06
C LEU A 231 23.68 -12.82 -16.24
N LEU A 232 22.43 -12.46 -16.53
CA LEU A 232 21.36 -13.44 -16.75
C LEU A 232 21.64 -14.33 -17.97
N ARG A 233 22.26 -13.77 -19.02
CA ARG A 233 22.70 -14.56 -20.19
C ARG A 233 23.87 -15.49 -19.87
N LEU A 234 24.79 -15.05 -19.01
CA LEU A 234 25.96 -15.81 -18.61
C LEU A 234 25.60 -16.94 -17.63
N ILE A 235 24.61 -16.71 -16.77
CA ILE A 235 24.17 -17.63 -15.71
C ILE A 235 22.64 -17.74 -15.74
N PRO A 236 22.06 -18.65 -16.55
CA PRO A 236 20.61 -18.78 -16.67
C PRO A 236 19.89 -19.09 -15.35
N SER A 237 20.53 -19.78 -14.41
CA SER A 237 19.98 -20.07 -13.08
C SER A 237 19.90 -18.85 -12.16
N ALA A 238 20.46 -17.70 -12.56
CA ALA A 238 20.44 -16.48 -11.77
C ALA A 238 19.04 -15.85 -11.67
N SER A 239 18.14 -16.10 -12.63
CA SER A 239 16.76 -15.60 -12.61
C SER A 239 16.00 -16.03 -11.35
N GLY A 240 16.09 -17.32 -10.98
CA GLY A 240 15.48 -17.84 -9.75
C GLY A 240 16.06 -17.25 -8.46
N THR A 241 17.30 -16.74 -8.48
CA THR A 241 17.89 -16.02 -7.35
C THR A 241 17.51 -14.53 -7.37
N LEU A 242 17.22 -13.98 -8.56
CA LEU A 242 16.87 -12.57 -8.73
C LEU A 242 15.48 -12.26 -8.14
N ALA A 243 14.47 -13.08 -8.38
CA ALA A 243 13.11 -12.86 -7.89
C ALA A 243 13.02 -12.54 -6.37
N PRO A 244 13.58 -13.37 -5.45
CA PRO A 244 13.56 -13.03 -4.02
C PRO A 244 14.40 -11.79 -3.67
N ILE A 245 15.43 -11.46 -4.45
CA ILE A 245 16.21 -10.23 -4.26
C ILE A 245 15.40 -9.00 -4.64
N LEU A 246 14.64 -9.05 -5.75
CA LEU A 246 13.73 -7.97 -6.16
C LEU A 246 12.71 -7.70 -5.05
N ALA A 247 12.11 -8.75 -4.49
CA ALA A 247 11.15 -8.62 -3.39
C ALA A 247 11.75 -8.03 -2.10
N ALA A 248 12.98 -8.39 -1.77
CA ALA A 248 13.70 -7.91 -0.58
C ALA A 248 14.26 -6.49 -0.72
N LYS A 249 14.50 -6.03 -1.95
CA LYS A 249 15.02 -4.68 -2.25
C LYS A 249 13.94 -3.70 -2.68
N PHE A 250 12.68 -4.13 -2.75
CA PHE A 250 11.56 -3.25 -3.02
C PHE A 250 11.54 -2.11 -1.97
N PRO A 251 11.35 -0.85 -2.38
CA PRO A 251 11.29 0.30 -1.49
C PRO A 251 10.36 0.11 -0.30
N PHE A 252 10.75 0.63 0.87
CA PHE A 252 9.88 0.66 2.04
C PHE A 252 8.71 1.64 1.84
N SER A 253 7.63 1.47 2.60
CA SER A 253 6.40 2.27 2.43
C SER A 253 6.60 3.76 2.65
N ASP A 254 7.56 4.15 3.49
CA ASP A 254 7.98 5.51 3.82
C ASP A 254 8.88 6.16 2.76
N GLU A 255 9.41 5.38 1.81
CA GLU A 255 10.21 5.97 0.72
C GLU A 255 9.34 6.82 -0.22
N SER A 256 9.98 7.81 -0.85
CA SER A 256 9.30 8.77 -1.73
C SER A 256 8.68 8.11 -2.96
N LYS A 257 7.64 8.74 -3.51
CA LYS A 257 7.02 8.37 -4.79
C LYS A 257 8.06 8.19 -5.91
N LYS A 258 9.05 9.09 -6.00
CA LYS A 258 10.14 9.02 -7.00
C LYS A 258 10.96 7.71 -6.88
N ALA A 259 11.20 7.23 -5.67
CA ALA A 259 11.94 5.98 -5.43
C ALA A 259 11.11 4.74 -5.81
N HIS A 260 9.82 4.72 -5.44
CA HIS A 260 8.88 3.65 -5.82
C HIS A 260 8.71 3.54 -7.33
N MET A 261 8.40 4.65 -8.00
CA MET A 261 8.22 4.68 -9.46
C MET A 261 9.50 4.27 -10.19
N ALA A 262 10.66 4.79 -9.79
CA ALA A 262 11.93 4.39 -10.38
C ALA A 262 12.21 2.88 -10.20
N PHE A 263 11.87 2.30 -9.04
CA PHE A 263 12.02 0.87 -8.83
C PHE A 263 11.09 0.07 -9.76
N ILE A 264 9.82 0.47 -9.86
CA ILE A 264 8.81 -0.19 -10.71
C ILE A 264 9.16 -0.10 -12.19
N ASP A 265 9.60 1.06 -12.68
CA ASP A 265 10.04 1.23 -14.08
C ASP A 265 11.21 0.29 -14.41
N ASN A 266 12.18 0.17 -13.48
CA ASN A 266 13.30 -0.75 -13.64
C ASN A 266 12.82 -2.22 -13.54
N LEU A 267 11.81 -2.55 -12.74
CA LEU A 267 11.20 -3.88 -12.73
C LEU A 267 10.55 -4.22 -14.07
N ILE A 268 9.74 -3.31 -14.61
CA ILE A 268 9.06 -3.48 -15.89
C ILE A 268 10.10 -3.69 -17.00
N LYS A 269 11.18 -2.90 -16.98
CA LYS A 269 12.29 -3.04 -17.94
C LYS A 269 13.04 -4.38 -17.86
N ILE A 270 13.02 -5.08 -16.72
CA ILE A 270 13.57 -6.45 -16.63
C ILE A 270 12.79 -7.40 -17.54
N ILE A 271 11.48 -7.22 -17.65
CA ILE A 271 10.58 -8.10 -18.42
C ILE A 271 11.02 -8.20 -19.89
N ASP A 272 11.53 -7.11 -20.46
CA ASP A 272 12.01 -7.04 -21.86
C ASP A 272 13.13 -8.05 -22.19
N TYR A 273 13.94 -8.43 -21.20
CA TYR A 273 15.09 -9.32 -21.42
C TYR A 273 15.11 -10.56 -20.54
N ALA A 274 14.20 -10.68 -19.57
CA ALA A 274 13.97 -11.85 -18.74
C ALA A 274 12.45 -12.10 -18.59
N PRO A 275 11.75 -12.46 -19.69
CA PRO A 275 10.29 -12.63 -19.69
C PRO A 275 9.82 -13.74 -18.73
N GLU A 276 10.68 -14.69 -18.37
CA GLU A 276 10.40 -15.71 -17.36
C GLU A 276 10.10 -15.12 -15.96
N LEU A 277 10.53 -13.88 -15.68
CA LEU A 277 10.25 -13.18 -14.43
C LEU A 277 8.95 -12.35 -14.48
N LYS A 278 8.26 -12.27 -15.62
CA LYS A 278 7.07 -11.43 -15.82
C LYS A 278 6.01 -11.67 -14.74
N SER A 279 5.67 -12.94 -14.51
CA SER A 279 4.66 -13.32 -13.52
C SER A 279 5.08 -12.94 -12.09
N ASP A 280 6.33 -13.19 -11.71
CA ASP A 280 6.85 -12.89 -10.38
C ASP A 280 6.92 -11.37 -10.13
N ILE A 281 7.29 -10.60 -11.15
CA ILE A 281 7.36 -9.13 -11.09
C ILE A 281 5.96 -8.53 -10.92
N PHE A 282 4.97 -8.96 -11.70
CA PHE A 282 3.61 -8.47 -11.53
C PHE A 282 2.97 -8.87 -10.22
N ALA A 283 3.23 -10.10 -9.75
CA ALA A 283 2.80 -10.52 -8.43
C ALA A 283 3.43 -9.64 -7.34
N LEU A 284 4.73 -9.34 -7.43
CA LEU A 284 5.44 -8.48 -6.49
C LEU A 284 4.87 -7.05 -6.48
N ILE A 285 4.65 -6.44 -7.65
CA ILE A 285 4.07 -5.08 -7.73
C ILE A 285 2.66 -5.08 -7.13
N THR A 286 1.84 -6.08 -7.46
CA THR A 286 0.47 -6.20 -6.93
C THR A 286 0.46 -6.40 -5.41
N GLU A 287 1.32 -7.27 -4.87
CA GLU A 287 1.44 -7.50 -3.42
C GLU A 287 1.84 -6.22 -2.68
N ARG A 288 2.76 -5.43 -3.25
CA ARG A 288 3.20 -4.16 -2.65
C ARG A 288 2.13 -3.08 -2.74
N LEU A 289 1.42 -3.01 -3.86
CA LEU A 289 0.32 -2.08 -4.05
C LEU A 289 -0.82 -2.35 -3.05
N VAL A 290 -1.24 -3.61 -2.89
CA VAL A 290 -2.26 -4.01 -1.91
C VAL A 290 -1.84 -3.65 -0.48
N LYS A 291 -0.56 -3.82 -0.12
CA LYS A 291 -0.05 -3.42 1.20
C LYS A 291 -0.12 -1.91 1.43
N ILE A 292 0.24 -1.11 0.43
CA ILE A 292 0.13 0.35 0.50
C ILE A 292 -1.35 0.76 0.62
N ASP A 293 -2.23 0.13 -0.15
CA ASP A 293 -3.68 0.38 -0.14
C ASP A 293 -4.31 0.10 1.23
N VAL A 294 -4.04 -1.07 1.82
CA VAL A 294 -4.54 -1.39 3.16
C VAL A 294 -3.97 -0.46 4.22
N GLN A 295 -2.66 -0.17 4.19
CA GLN A 295 -2.06 0.74 5.17
C GLN A 295 -2.70 2.13 5.11
N MET A 296 -2.88 2.66 3.90
CA MET A 296 -3.55 3.94 3.69
C MET A 296 -4.98 3.95 4.26
N GLN A 297 -5.75 2.87 4.06
CA GLN A 297 -7.11 2.79 4.60
C GLN A 297 -7.13 2.71 6.14
N VAL A 298 -6.22 1.93 6.74
CA VAL A 298 -6.09 1.88 8.20
C VAL A 298 -5.71 3.25 8.76
N ASP A 299 -4.77 3.94 8.10
CA ASP A 299 -4.34 5.27 8.50
C ASP A 299 -5.49 6.29 8.36
N LEU A 300 -6.38 6.15 7.37
CA LEU A 300 -7.57 7.00 7.21
C LEU A 300 -8.63 6.72 8.27
N ASP A 301 -8.89 5.45 8.58
CA ASP A 301 -9.86 5.02 9.61
C ASP A 301 -9.43 5.47 11.03
N ASP A 302 -8.13 5.62 11.27
CA ASP A 302 -7.55 6.05 12.56
C ASP A 302 -7.52 7.59 12.75
N MET A 303 -7.90 8.37 11.74
CA MET A 303 -7.86 9.84 11.77
C MET A 303 -9.18 10.48 12.18
N ASP A 304 -9.12 11.68 12.76
CA ASP A 304 -10.32 12.50 13.02
C ASP A 304 -11.01 12.86 11.68
N ASP A 305 -12.35 12.79 11.61
CA ASP A 305 -13.15 13.01 10.39
C ASP A 305 -12.82 14.33 9.67
N ASP A 306 -12.55 15.40 10.43
CA ASP A 306 -12.17 16.72 9.89
C ASP A 306 -10.83 16.69 9.13
N VAL A 307 -9.88 15.86 9.60
CA VAL A 307 -8.56 15.72 9.00
C VAL A 307 -8.64 14.82 7.77
N ALA A 308 -9.47 13.76 7.83
CA ALA A 308 -9.76 12.91 6.68
C ALA A 308 -10.44 13.72 5.55
N ALA A 309 -11.39 14.58 5.88
CA ALA A 309 -12.04 15.49 4.93
C ALA A 309 -11.05 16.46 4.27
N ALA A 310 -10.11 17.03 5.04
CA ALA A 310 -9.07 17.91 4.51
C ALA A 310 -8.13 17.19 3.51
N VAL A 311 -7.78 15.93 3.77
CA VAL A 311 -6.99 15.10 2.83
C VAL A 311 -7.77 14.93 1.52
N VAL A 312 -9.03 14.51 1.58
CA VAL A 312 -9.88 14.29 0.39
C VAL A 312 -10.06 15.57 -0.43
N GLN A 313 -10.26 16.71 0.23
CA GLN A 313 -10.35 18.02 -0.43
C GLN A 313 -9.02 18.40 -1.10
N SER A 314 -7.88 18.18 -0.43
CA SER A 314 -6.56 18.52 -1.00
C SER A 314 -6.21 17.69 -2.25
N VAL A 315 -6.60 16.41 -2.27
CA VAL A 315 -6.43 15.52 -3.43
C VAL A 315 -7.27 16.01 -4.62
N SER A 316 -8.48 16.51 -4.35
CA SER A 316 -9.37 17.05 -5.39
C SER A 316 -8.82 18.36 -5.97
N ILE A 317 -8.37 19.31 -5.13
CA ILE A 317 -7.92 20.64 -5.55
C ILE A 317 -6.62 20.60 -6.39
N ARG A 318 -5.68 19.71 -6.06
CA ARG A 318 -4.43 19.58 -6.82
C ARG A 318 -4.59 18.82 -8.14
N SER A 319 -5.65 18.02 -8.30
CA SER A 319 -5.94 17.36 -9.57
C SER A 319 -6.26 18.36 -10.69
N ASP A 320 -6.88 19.50 -10.35
CA ASP A 320 -7.23 20.57 -11.29
C ASP A 320 -6.05 21.46 -11.72
N LEU A 321 -4.90 21.39 -11.04
CA LEU A 321 -3.74 22.26 -11.29
C LEU A 321 -2.59 21.59 -12.05
N ASN A 322 -2.72 20.30 -12.41
CA ASN A 322 -1.59 19.49 -12.90
C ASN A 322 -1.60 19.21 -14.42
N GLU A 323 -2.36 19.95 -15.24
CA GLU A 323 -2.32 19.74 -16.70
C GLU A 323 -1.16 20.42 -17.45
N GLU A 324 -0.30 21.26 -16.83
CA GLU A 324 0.73 22.00 -17.59
C GLU A 324 2.12 22.19 -16.95
N ASP A 325 2.62 21.31 -16.07
CA ASP A 325 4.04 21.40 -15.68
C ASP A 325 4.76 20.05 -15.57
N ASP A 326 4.93 19.42 -16.74
CA ASP A 326 5.97 18.39 -16.96
C ASP A 326 7.19 19.05 -17.64
N SER A 327 7.57 20.25 -17.16
CA SER A 327 8.80 20.91 -17.57
C SER A 327 9.91 20.63 -16.55
N GLU A 328 11.01 20.10 -17.08
CA GLU A 328 12.26 19.76 -16.39
C GLU A 328 12.84 20.97 -15.60
N ALA A 329 12.33 21.27 -14.41
CA ALA A 329 12.93 22.24 -13.49
C ALA A 329 12.33 22.22 -12.08
N ASP A 330 12.57 21.17 -11.30
CA ASP A 330 12.82 21.38 -9.86
C ASP A 330 13.77 20.31 -9.30
N ASP A 331 15.05 20.48 -9.64
CA ASP A 331 16.18 19.68 -9.14
C ASP A 331 16.83 20.42 -7.94
N SER A 332 16.01 21.06 -7.11
CA SER A 332 16.42 21.51 -5.79
C SER A 332 16.15 20.39 -4.79
N ASP A 333 17.03 19.38 -4.79
CA ASP A 333 17.30 18.52 -3.63
C ASP A 333 17.90 19.39 -2.50
N SER A 334 17.10 20.34 -2.00
CA SER A 334 17.26 20.87 -0.67
C SER A 334 16.49 19.92 0.22
N ASP A 335 17.15 18.84 0.65
CA ASP A 335 16.90 18.24 1.95
C ASP A 335 17.18 19.32 3.01
N SER A 336 16.32 20.33 3.07
CA SER A 336 16.18 21.16 4.25
C SER A 336 15.44 20.29 5.26
N ASP A 337 16.19 19.37 5.87
CA ASP A 337 16.06 19.00 7.28
C ASP A 337 16.37 20.23 8.15
N ALA A 338 15.76 21.38 7.80
CA ALA A 338 15.52 22.42 8.75
C ALA A 338 14.48 21.82 9.68
N SER A 339 14.98 21.32 10.81
CA SER A 339 14.22 21.07 12.03
C SER A 339 13.25 22.23 12.24
N ASP A 340 12.05 22.08 11.68
CA ASP A 340 10.87 22.85 12.03
C ASP A 340 10.08 21.96 12.98
N ASP A 341 10.59 21.91 14.21
CA ASP A 341 10.02 21.22 15.37
C ASP A 341 8.71 21.90 15.83
N SER A 342 7.96 22.53 14.90
CA SER A 342 6.76 23.32 15.16
C SER A 342 5.58 23.02 14.23
N LEU A 343 5.71 22.12 13.26
CA LEU A 343 4.54 21.59 12.55
C LEU A 343 3.75 20.66 13.48
N ASP A 344 2.46 20.94 13.64
CA ASP A 344 1.55 20.15 14.47
C ASP A 344 1.54 18.70 13.94
N ASP A 345 1.56 17.70 14.83
CA ASP A 345 1.65 16.27 14.47
C ASP A 345 0.57 15.85 13.43
N LYS A 346 -0.54 16.60 13.37
CA LYS A 346 -1.63 16.44 12.40
C LYS A 346 -1.24 16.80 10.97
N GLU A 347 -0.48 17.86 10.75
CA GLU A 347 -0.11 18.33 9.40
C GLU A 347 0.87 17.36 8.72
N ASN A 348 1.82 16.81 9.48
CA ASN A 348 2.73 15.79 8.97
C ASN A 348 2.00 14.50 8.57
N ARG A 349 0.96 14.09 9.32
CA ARG A 349 0.13 12.92 8.96
C ARG A 349 -0.64 13.14 7.66
N VAL A 350 -1.22 14.34 7.47
CA VAL A 350 -1.90 14.73 6.22
C VAL A 350 -0.94 14.66 5.03
N LYS A 351 0.28 15.19 5.18
CA LYS A 351 1.31 15.14 4.14
C LYS A 351 1.69 13.71 3.76
N THR A 352 1.98 12.85 4.75
CA THR A 352 2.33 11.45 4.49
C THR A 352 1.19 10.66 3.83
N MET A 353 -0.06 10.95 4.21
CA MET A 353 -1.23 10.33 3.59
C MET A 353 -1.36 10.73 2.12
N HIS A 354 -1.24 12.03 1.84
CA HIS A 354 -1.30 12.56 0.49
C HIS A 354 -0.19 11.96 -0.40
N GLU A 355 1.03 11.82 0.11
CA GLU A 355 2.13 11.15 -0.60
C GLU A 355 1.81 9.68 -0.90
N ASN A 356 1.15 8.97 0.02
CA ASN A 356 0.73 7.59 -0.19
C ASN A 356 -0.39 7.47 -1.24
N VAL A 357 -1.35 8.40 -1.25
CA VAL A 357 -2.40 8.49 -2.29
C VAL A 357 -1.76 8.71 -3.66
N GLU A 358 -0.89 9.70 -3.80
CA GLU A 358 -0.21 9.98 -5.07
C GLU A 358 0.66 8.81 -5.55
N LYS A 359 1.33 8.12 -4.61
CA LYS A 359 2.17 6.96 -4.89
C LYS A 359 1.30 5.82 -5.43
N MET A 360 0.20 5.50 -4.76
CA MET A 360 -0.73 4.45 -5.19
C MET A 360 -1.35 4.76 -6.56
N ASP A 361 -1.79 6.00 -6.75
CA ASP A 361 -2.40 6.48 -7.99
C ASP A 361 -1.44 6.37 -9.18
N ALA A 362 -0.18 6.78 -9.00
CA ALA A 362 0.84 6.65 -10.04
C ALA A 362 1.17 5.19 -10.38
N ILE A 363 1.21 4.29 -9.38
CA ILE A 363 1.44 2.86 -9.60
C ILE A 363 0.26 2.24 -10.36
N LEU A 364 -0.97 2.52 -9.94
CA LEU A 364 -2.18 2.01 -10.60
C LEU A 364 -2.30 2.51 -12.03
N ASP A 365 -2.08 3.80 -12.27
CA ASP A 365 -2.07 4.39 -13.61
C ASP A 365 -1.06 3.70 -14.53
N THR A 366 0.16 3.44 -14.04
CA THR A 366 1.20 2.71 -14.78
C THR A 366 0.78 1.26 -15.07
N LEU A 367 0.12 0.59 -14.13
CA LEU A 367 -0.38 -0.77 -14.34
C LEU A 367 -1.51 -0.80 -15.37
N PHE A 368 -2.45 0.15 -15.33
CA PHE A 368 -3.47 0.28 -16.38
C PHE A 368 -2.82 0.44 -17.74
N GLU A 369 -1.93 1.43 -17.90
CA GLU A 369 -1.19 1.66 -19.16
C GLU A 369 -0.44 0.42 -19.65
N LEU A 370 0.17 -0.34 -18.75
CA LEU A 370 0.94 -1.53 -19.10
C LEU A 370 0.06 -2.70 -19.55
N TYR A 371 -1.12 -2.86 -18.98
CA TYR A 371 -2.05 -3.93 -19.35
C TYR A 371 -2.88 -3.57 -20.59
N THR A 372 -3.20 -2.30 -20.85
CA THR A 372 -4.05 -1.88 -21.98
C THR A 372 -3.69 -2.50 -23.34
N PRO A 373 -2.42 -2.53 -23.78
CA PRO A 373 -2.05 -3.11 -25.07
C PRO A 373 -2.36 -4.61 -25.18
N HIS A 374 -2.45 -5.33 -24.05
CA HIS A 374 -2.79 -6.75 -24.03
C HIS A 374 -4.28 -7.01 -24.24
N PHE A 375 -5.13 -6.00 -24.07
CA PHE A 375 -6.59 -6.09 -24.18
C PHE A 375 -7.17 -5.33 -25.38
N GLU A 376 -6.34 -4.80 -26.29
CA GLU A 376 -6.81 -4.21 -27.56
C GLU A 376 -7.59 -5.22 -28.43
N ASP A 377 -7.19 -6.48 -28.39
CA ASP A 377 -7.95 -7.62 -28.90
C ASP A 377 -8.32 -8.54 -27.71
N PRO A 378 -9.48 -8.30 -27.05
CA PRO A 378 -9.90 -9.04 -25.86
C PRO A 378 -10.08 -10.54 -26.08
N LEU A 379 -10.29 -10.96 -27.34
CA LEU A 379 -10.49 -12.37 -27.70
C LEU A 379 -9.17 -13.08 -28.04
N SER A 380 -8.05 -12.36 -28.04
CA SER A 380 -6.73 -12.92 -28.29
C SER A 380 -6.31 -13.87 -27.18
N SER A 381 -5.50 -14.88 -27.53
CA SER A 381 -4.90 -15.79 -26.53
C SER A 381 -3.99 -15.05 -25.52
N SER A 382 -3.44 -13.90 -25.92
CA SER A 382 -2.61 -13.07 -25.05
C SER A 382 -3.46 -12.36 -24.00
N ALA A 383 -4.63 -11.82 -24.38
CA ALA A 383 -5.57 -11.20 -23.46
C ALA A 383 -6.04 -12.20 -22.42
N ILE A 384 -6.47 -13.40 -22.85
CA ILE A 384 -6.93 -14.48 -21.96
C ILE A 384 -5.82 -14.89 -20.98
N SER A 385 -4.59 -15.13 -21.47
CA SER A 385 -3.47 -15.49 -20.58
C SER A 385 -3.10 -14.38 -19.60
N THR A 386 -3.24 -13.12 -20.00
CA THR A 386 -2.99 -11.96 -19.14
C THR A 386 -4.08 -11.82 -18.09
N PHE A 387 -5.34 -12.05 -18.48
CA PHE A 387 -6.48 -12.07 -17.59
C PHE A 387 -6.40 -13.22 -16.56
N ASP A 388 -6.00 -14.42 -16.98
CA ASP A 388 -5.73 -15.53 -16.07
C ASP A 388 -4.67 -15.18 -15.01
N THR A 389 -3.68 -14.37 -15.39
CA THR A 389 -2.66 -13.84 -14.48
C THR A 389 -3.29 -12.88 -13.48
N LEU A 390 -4.15 -11.94 -13.94
CA LEU A 390 -4.90 -11.04 -13.05
C LEU A 390 -5.84 -11.80 -12.10
N LEU A 391 -6.54 -12.84 -12.57
CA LEU A 391 -7.37 -13.72 -11.73
C LEU A 391 -6.54 -14.49 -10.72
N SER A 392 -5.33 -14.91 -11.07
CA SER A 392 -4.39 -15.51 -10.11
C SER A 392 -4.00 -14.52 -9.00
N HIS A 393 -3.71 -13.26 -9.35
CA HIS A 393 -3.44 -12.23 -8.35
C HIS A 393 -4.67 -11.93 -7.49
N PHE A 394 -5.86 -11.87 -8.08
CA PHE A 394 -7.10 -11.69 -7.33
C PHE A 394 -7.29 -12.78 -6.28
N ARG A 395 -7.16 -14.05 -6.65
CA ARG A 395 -7.34 -15.18 -5.73
C ARG A 395 -6.33 -15.24 -4.61
N ASN A 396 -5.06 -14.98 -4.92
CA ASN A 396 -3.95 -15.25 -4.02
C ASN A 396 -3.48 -14.02 -3.25
N ILE A 397 -3.78 -12.81 -3.73
CA ILE A 397 -3.28 -11.55 -3.18
C ILE A 397 -4.44 -10.64 -2.77
N ILE A 398 -5.37 -10.32 -3.67
CA ILE A 398 -6.41 -9.30 -3.40
C ILE A 398 -7.52 -9.83 -2.49
N LEU A 399 -8.13 -10.98 -2.83
CA LEU A 399 -9.25 -11.56 -2.09
C LEU A 399 -8.90 -11.91 -0.63
N PRO A 400 -7.72 -12.49 -0.32
CA PRO A 400 -7.33 -12.77 1.07
C PRO A 400 -7.02 -11.52 1.89
N THR A 401 -6.74 -10.39 1.24
CA THR A 401 -6.37 -9.15 1.90
C THR A 401 -7.60 -8.26 2.07
N TYR A 402 -8.13 -8.25 3.29
CA TYR A 402 -9.27 -7.43 3.66
C TYR A 402 -8.93 -5.92 3.60
N ARG A 403 -9.93 -5.09 3.24
CA ARG A 403 -9.86 -3.60 3.11
C ARG A 403 -9.11 -2.97 1.93
N SER A 404 -8.52 -3.72 1.01
CA SER A 404 -8.02 -3.11 -0.23
C SER A 404 -9.20 -2.51 -1.02
N ARG A 405 -9.12 -1.22 -1.39
CA ARG A 405 -10.19 -0.47 -2.07
C ARG A 405 -9.88 -0.15 -3.54
N HIS A 406 -8.62 -0.14 -3.94
CA HIS A 406 -8.22 0.38 -5.24
C HIS A 406 -7.65 -0.70 -6.17
N THR A 407 -6.86 -1.65 -5.65
CA THR A 407 -6.14 -2.62 -6.50
C THR A 407 -7.06 -3.50 -7.34
N GLN A 408 -8.23 -3.84 -6.82
CA GLN A 408 -9.27 -4.61 -7.51
C GLN A 408 -9.79 -3.95 -8.79
N PHE A 409 -9.66 -2.63 -8.95
CA PHE A 409 -10.16 -1.92 -10.12
C PHE A 409 -9.41 -2.26 -11.41
N LEU A 410 -8.18 -2.78 -11.31
CA LEU A 410 -7.50 -3.37 -12.46
C LEU A 410 -8.33 -4.51 -13.06
N LEU A 411 -8.81 -5.42 -12.22
CA LEU A 411 -9.64 -6.54 -12.67
C LEU A 411 -11.03 -6.06 -13.09
N PHE A 412 -11.60 -5.08 -12.40
CA PHE A 412 -12.90 -4.48 -12.73
C PHE A 412 -12.94 -3.91 -14.16
N HIS A 413 -11.90 -3.14 -14.53
CA HIS A 413 -11.77 -2.54 -15.86
C HIS A 413 -11.56 -3.62 -16.92
N PHE A 414 -10.52 -4.44 -16.78
CA PHE A 414 -10.16 -5.40 -17.84
C PHE A 414 -11.18 -6.54 -17.99
N ALA A 415 -11.92 -6.92 -16.95
CA ALA A 415 -13.00 -7.90 -17.05
C ALA A 415 -14.12 -7.42 -17.97
N GLN A 416 -14.36 -6.11 -18.06
CA GLN A 416 -15.45 -5.52 -18.84
C GLN A 416 -15.10 -5.32 -20.33
N THR A 417 -13.90 -5.66 -20.76
CA THR A 417 -13.46 -5.48 -22.16
C THR A 417 -14.11 -6.46 -23.14
N SER A 418 -14.63 -7.59 -22.66
CA SER A 418 -15.45 -8.50 -23.48
C SER A 418 -16.39 -9.35 -22.63
N GLU A 419 -17.49 -9.79 -23.24
CA GLU A 419 -18.48 -10.67 -22.62
C GLU A 419 -17.86 -11.95 -22.03
N HIS A 420 -16.90 -12.56 -22.74
CA HIS A 420 -16.20 -13.75 -22.24
C HIS A 420 -15.45 -13.49 -20.93
N LEU A 421 -14.81 -12.33 -20.78
CA LEU A 421 -14.04 -11.97 -19.59
C LEU A 421 -14.96 -11.58 -18.42
N ILE A 422 -16.11 -10.97 -18.71
CA ILE A 422 -17.18 -10.72 -17.73
C ILE A 422 -17.65 -12.05 -17.14
N ASP A 423 -18.01 -13.01 -18.00
CA ASP A 423 -18.45 -14.35 -17.59
C ASP A 423 -17.36 -15.08 -16.80
N THR A 424 -16.11 -14.97 -17.24
CA THR A 424 -14.98 -15.63 -16.58
C THR A 424 -14.78 -15.07 -15.17
N PHE A 425 -14.83 -13.75 -14.98
CA PHE A 425 -14.68 -13.15 -13.66
C PHE A 425 -15.90 -13.41 -12.74
N ALA A 426 -17.12 -13.28 -13.26
CA ALA A 426 -18.33 -13.58 -12.52
C ALA A 426 -18.35 -15.06 -12.09
N GLY A 427 -18.00 -15.97 -13.00
CA GLY A 427 -17.85 -17.41 -12.74
C GLY A 427 -16.80 -17.71 -11.68
N GLU A 428 -15.62 -17.06 -11.74
CA GLU A 428 -14.58 -17.24 -10.73
C GLU A 428 -15.04 -16.78 -9.34
N CYS A 429 -15.73 -15.63 -9.26
CA CYS A 429 -16.31 -15.13 -8.02
C CYS A 429 -17.42 -16.04 -7.47
N VAL A 430 -18.28 -16.59 -8.33
CA VAL A 430 -19.28 -17.61 -7.97
C VAL A 430 -18.61 -18.85 -7.38
N ASP A 431 -17.60 -19.36 -8.06
CA ASP A 431 -16.81 -20.50 -7.59
C ASP A 431 -16.19 -20.20 -6.23
N LEU A 432 -15.62 -19.00 -6.03
CA LEU A 432 -15.03 -18.53 -4.79
C LEU A 432 -16.03 -18.46 -3.63
N ALA A 433 -17.23 -17.93 -3.89
CA ALA A 433 -18.27 -17.71 -2.90
C ALA A 433 -18.96 -19.02 -2.45
N PHE A 434 -19.29 -19.92 -3.37
CA PHE A 434 -20.25 -21.00 -3.09
C PHE A 434 -19.62 -22.40 -2.99
N LYS A 435 -18.37 -22.60 -3.44
CA LYS A 435 -17.70 -23.91 -3.34
C LYS A 435 -17.49 -24.36 -1.89
N SER A 436 -17.74 -25.64 -1.63
CA SER A 436 -17.50 -26.26 -0.32
C SER A 436 -16.02 -26.31 0.05
N GLY A 437 -15.70 -26.20 1.35
CA GLY A 437 -14.34 -26.36 1.86
C GLY A 437 -13.49 -25.08 1.98
N ARG A 438 -14.02 -23.91 1.60
CA ARG A 438 -13.35 -22.60 1.84
C ARG A 438 -13.80 -21.96 3.17
N PRO A 439 -12.93 -21.18 3.84
CA PRO A 439 -13.29 -20.38 5.02
C PRO A 439 -14.46 -19.44 4.75
N ALA A 440 -15.35 -19.27 5.73
CA ALA A 440 -16.54 -18.43 5.60
C ALA A 440 -16.21 -16.98 5.23
N VAL A 441 -15.15 -16.40 5.80
CA VAL A 441 -14.70 -15.03 5.52
C VAL A 441 -14.41 -14.83 4.03
N LEU A 442 -13.66 -15.76 3.41
CA LEU A 442 -13.35 -15.67 1.97
C LEU A 442 -14.60 -15.84 1.10
N LYS A 443 -15.56 -16.67 1.52
CA LYS A 443 -16.84 -16.82 0.82
C LYS A 443 -17.65 -15.53 0.85
N GLN A 444 -17.67 -14.85 2.00
CA GLN A 444 -18.38 -13.59 2.20
C GLN A 444 -17.74 -12.48 1.37
N SER A 445 -16.41 -12.35 1.41
CA SER A 445 -15.68 -11.41 0.57
C SER A 445 -15.96 -11.67 -0.92
N ALA A 446 -15.89 -12.93 -1.37
CA ALA A 446 -16.15 -13.28 -2.77
C ALA A 446 -17.60 -12.96 -3.20
N ALA A 447 -18.59 -13.19 -2.34
CA ALA A 447 -19.98 -12.79 -2.60
C ALA A 447 -20.13 -11.26 -2.71
N ALA A 448 -19.41 -10.49 -1.88
CA ALA A 448 -19.39 -9.03 -1.96
C ALA A 448 -18.72 -8.55 -3.26
N TYR A 449 -17.59 -9.14 -3.67
CA TYR A 449 -16.95 -8.87 -4.97
C TYR A 449 -17.90 -9.15 -6.13
N LEU A 450 -18.59 -10.30 -6.12
CA LEU A 450 -19.56 -10.68 -7.14
C LEU A 450 -20.70 -9.67 -7.25
N ALA A 451 -21.37 -9.38 -6.13
CA ALA A 451 -22.47 -8.42 -6.11
C ALA A 451 -22.03 -7.02 -6.51
N SER A 452 -20.88 -6.57 -6.01
CA SER A 452 -20.35 -5.26 -6.34
C SER A 452 -19.99 -5.15 -7.83
N PHE A 453 -19.37 -6.17 -8.42
CA PHE A 453 -19.03 -6.18 -9.85
C PHE A 453 -20.27 -6.09 -10.73
N VAL A 454 -21.28 -6.92 -10.47
CA VAL A 454 -22.50 -7.00 -11.27
C VAL A 454 -23.37 -5.74 -11.10
N SER A 455 -23.36 -5.13 -9.91
CA SER A 455 -24.07 -3.88 -9.66
C SER A 455 -23.39 -2.66 -10.27
N ARG A 456 -22.07 -2.57 -10.18
CA ARG A 456 -21.29 -1.36 -10.53
C ARG A 456 -20.71 -1.41 -11.93
N GLY A 457 -20.59 -2.56 -12.57
CA GLY A 457 -20.04 -2.69 -13.93
C GLY A 457 -21.02 -2.18 -14.98
N ALA A 458 -20.63 -1.13 -15.71
CA ALA A 458 -21.45 -0.52 -16.76
C ALA A 458 -21.63 -1.43 -17.97
N ASN A 459 -20.61 -2.23 -18.30
CA ASN A 459 -20.63 -3.12 -19.45
C ASN A 459 -21.15 -4.54 -19.10
N VAL A 460 -21.58 -4.76 -17.85
CA VAL A 460 -22.14 -6.05 -17.41
C VAL A 460 -23.54 -6.23 -18.00
N LEU A 461 -23.67 -7.24 -18.87
CA LEU A 461 -24.90 -7.52 -19.60
C LEU A 461 -26.05 -7.95 -18.67
N PRO A 462 -27.31 -7.57 -18.97
CA PRO A 462 -28.47 -7.93 -18.14
C PRO A 462 -28.63 -9.42 -17.87
N HIS A 463 -28.29 -10.29 -18.83
CA HIS A 463 -28.40 -11.74 -18.64
C HIS A 463 -27.39 -12.26 -17.60
N VAL A 464 -26.19 -11.69 -17.51
CA VAL A 464 -25.20 -12.04 -16.49
C VAL A 464 -25.71 -11.65 -15.10
N VAL A 465 -26.32 -10.46 -14.97
CA VAL A 465 -26.97 -10.02 -13.71
C VAL A 465 -28.02 -11.02 -13.26
N ARG A 466 -28.88 -11.42 -14.20
CA ARG A 466 -29.97 -12.37 -14.00
C ARG A 466 -29.46 -13.74 -13.55
N ASP A 467 -28.48 -14.28 -14.25
CA ASP A 467 -27.88 -15.58 -13.96
C ASP A 467 -27.20 -15.57 -12.58
N VAL A 468 -26.46 -14.50 -12.27
CA VAL A 468 -25.83 -14.32 -10.96
C VAL A 468 -26.88 -14.21 -9.86
N PHE A 469 -27.94 -13.43 -10.06
CA PHE A 469 -29.03 -13.28 -9.09
C PHE A 469 -29.71 -14.63 -8.80
N ASP A 470 -30.00 -15.41 -9.85
CA ASP A 470 -30.64 -16.72 -9.73
C ASP A 470 -29.71 -17.74 -9.06
N TYR A 471 -28.40 -17.67 -9.34
CA TYR A 471 -27.38 -18.52 -8.71
C TYR A 471 -27.19 -18.22 -7.23
N ILE A 472 -27.05 -16.93 -6.87
CA ILE A 472 -26.98 -16.47 -5.48
C ILE A 472 -28.26 -16.90 -4.74
N GLY A 473 -29.43 -16.69 -5.35
CA GLY A 473 -30.73 -17.07 -4.80
C GLY A 473 -30.85 -18.55 -4.51
N THR A 474 -30.46 -19.40 -5.45
CA THR A 474 -30.48 -20.87 -5.29
C THR A 474 -29.60 -21.31 -4.12
N ASN A 475 -28.39 -20.77 -4.02
CA ASN A 475 -27.48 -21.09 -2.91
C ASN A 475 -27.99 -20.54 -1.57
N LEU A 476 -28.59 -19.35 -1.58
CA LEU A 476 -29.19 -18.75 -0.39
C LEU A 476 -30.32 -19.62 0.16
N ASP A 477 -31.15 -20.17 -0.73
CA ASP A 477 -32.23 -21.08 -0.36
C ASP A 477 -31.73 -22.41 0.23
N LEU A 478 -30.63 -22.95 -0.30
CA LEU A 478 -29.97 -24.12 0.28
C LEU A 478 -29.49 -23.82 1.70
N ILE A 479 -28.72 -22.74 1.88
CA ILE A 479 -28.21 -22.31 3.20
C ILE A 479 -29.38 -22.06 4.17
N ARG A 480 -30.45 -21.42 3.72
CA ARG A 480 -31.67 -21.18 4.52
C ARG A 480 -32.26 -22.49 4.99
N SER A 481 -32.51 -23.44 4.07
CA SER A 481 -33.16 -24.72 4.39
C SER A 481 -32.37 -25.57 5.39
N GLU A 482 -31.04 -25.56 5.31
CA GLU A 482 -30.15 -26.28 6.22
C GLU A 482 -30.16 -25.68 7.64
N ASN A 483 -30.30 -24.35 7.74
CA ASN A 483 -30.14 -23.64 9.00
C ASN A 483 -31.46 -23.33 9.72
N GLU A 484 -32.56 -23.15 8.98
CA GLU A 484 -33.85 -22.68 9.49
C GLU A 484 -34.47 -23.61 10.55
N LEU A 485 -34.29 -24.93 10.41
CA LEU A 485 -34.80 -25.91 11.38
C LEU A 485 -34.14 -25.76 12.75
N SER A 486 -32.87 -25.40 12.79
CA SER A 486 -32.10 -25.21 14.02
C SER A 486 -32.08 -23.75 14.50
N CYS A 487 -32.74 -22.85 13.77
CA CYS A 487 -32.70 -21.42 14.02
C CYS A 487 -33.61 -21.02 15.18
N ARG A 488 -32.99 -20.35 16.18
CA ARG A 488 -33.69 -19.75 17.33
C ARG A 488 -33.95 -18.26 17.17
N GLY A 489 -33.37 -17.63 16.14
CA GLY A 489 -33.41 -16.21 15.89
C GLY A 489 -32.14 -15.72 15.16
N PRO A 490 -32.05 -14.41 14.92
CA PRO A 490 -30.95 -13.83 14.16
C PRO A 490 -29.61 -13.89 14.93
N ASP A 491 -28.62 -14.61 14.39
CA ASP A 491 -27.27 -14.75 14.96
C ASP A 491 -26.19 -14.62 13.87
N LEU A 492 -25.54 -13.45 13.80
CA LEU A 492 -24.50 -13.13 12.80
C LEU A 492 -23.35 -14.14 12.83
N GLN A 493 -22.91 -14.58 14.02
CA GLN A 493 -21.75 -15.46 14.15
C GLN A 493 -22.04 -16.84 13.56
N ARG A 494 -23.25 -17.35 13.81
CA ARG A 494 -23.67 -18.67 13.36
C ARG A 494 -24.04 -18.73 11.88
N TYR A 495 -24.66 -17.66 11.35
CA TYR A 495 -25.17 -17.64 9.97
C TYR A 495 -24.55 -16.54 9.11
N SER A 496 -23.31 -16.13 9.39
CA SER A 496 -22.59 -15.05 8.69
C SER A 496 -22.63 -15.18 7.16
N THR A 497 -22.45 -16.40 6.64
CA THR A 497 -22.50 -16.64 5.18
C THR A 497 -23.90 -16.41 4.60
N PHE A 498 -24.97 -16.76 5.33
CA PHE A 498 -26.35 -16.49 4.91
C PHE A 498 -26.61 -14.99 4.83
N TYR A 499 -26.22 -14.22 5.85
CA TYR A 499 -26.44 -12.77 5.87
C TYR A 499 -25.62 -12.05 4.82
N ALA A 500 -24.34 -12.38 4.64
CA ALA A 500 -23.52 -11.76 3.60
C ALA A 500 -24.07 -12.05 2.20
N THR A 501 -24.52 -13.29 1.96
CA THR A 501 -25.15 -13.67 0.69
C THR A 501 -26.49 -12.95 0.49
N THR A 502 -27.27 -12.75 1.56
CA THR A 502 -28.52 -11.96 1.49
C THR A 502 -28.21 -10.50 1.18
N GLN A 503 -27.24 -9.90 1.87
CA GLN A 503 -26.80 -8.52 1.65
C GLN A 503 -26.31 -8.31 0.21
N ALA A 504 -25.54 -9.25 -0.34
CA ALA A 504 -25.14 -9.27 -1.74
C ALA A 504 -26.35 -9.26 -2.70
N LEU A 505 -27.36 -10.09 -2.42
CA LEU A 505 -28.58 -10.15 -3.24
C LEU A 505 -29.41 -8.86 -3.16
N LEU A 506 -29.56 -8.28 -1.96
CA LEU A 506 -30.24 -6.99 -1.76
C LEU A 506 -29.50 -5.85 -2.47
N TYR A 507 -28.16 -5.86 -2.43
CA TYR A 507 -27.35 -4.86 -3.12
C TYR A 507 -27.50 -4.93 -4.65
N ILE A 508 -27.51 -6.14 -5.22
CA ILE A 508 -27.79 -6.32 -6.66
C ILE A 508 -29.18 -5.80 -7.00
N PHE A 509 -30.19 -6.09 -6.16
CA PHE A 509 -31.54 -5.58 -6.37
C PHE A 509 -31.57 -4.05 -6.38
N CYS A 510 -30.96 -3.38 -5.40
CA CYS A 510 -30.96 -1.92 -5.32
C CYS A 510 -30.40 -1.24 -6.58
N PHE A 511 -29.31 -1.79 -7.15
CA PHE A 511 -28.67 -1.22 -8.35
C PHE A 511 -29.31 -1.66 -9.67
N ARG A 512 -29.69 -2.93 -9.79
CA ARG A 512 -30.03 -3.59 -11.05
C ARG A 512 -31.46 -4.14 -11.09
N TRP A 513 -32.38 -3.64 -10.27
CA TRP A 513 -33.79 -4.08 -10.28
C TRP A 513 -34.42 -4.02 -11.68
N ARG A 514 -34.00 -3.05 -12.52
CA ARG A 514 -34.46 -2.90 -13.92
C ARG A 514 -34.22 -4.17 -14.74
N ASP A 515 -33.08 -4.83 -14.53
CA ASP A 515 -32.76 -6.08 -15.22
C ASP A 515 -33.61 -7.26 -14.73
N LEU A 516 -34.26 -7.14 -13.57
CA LEU A 516 -35.10 -8.20 -12.98
C LEU A 516 -36.59 -8.08 -13.38
N VAL A 517 -36.96 -7.02 -14.09
CA VAL A 517 -38.29 -6.81 -14.67
C VAL A 517 -38.36 -7.48 -16.05
N VAL A 518 -39.50 -8.09 -16.36
CA VAL A 518 -39.81 -8.60 -17.69
C VAL A 518 -40.22 -7.41 -18.56
N SER A 519 -39.28 -6.84 -19.31
CA SER A 519 -39.61 -5.77 -20.26
C SER A 519 -40.53 -6.31 -21.36
N PRO A 520 -41.64 -5.62 -21.69
CA PRO A 520 -42.42 -5.93 -22.87
C PRO A 520 -41.58 -5.56 -24.11
N SER A 521 -40.97 -6.56 -24.73
CA SER A 521 -40.29 -6.51 -26.05
C SER A 521 -39.07 -5.58 -26.19
N ALA A 522 -37.91 -6.17 -26.49
CA ALA A 522 -36.67 -5.53 -26.89
C ALA A 522 -36.71 -4.82 -28.29
N GLU A 523 -37.90 -4.45 -28.78
CA GLU A 523 -38.09 -3.80 -30.09
C GLU A 523 -38.43 -2.30 -29.98
N GLU A 524 -38.68 -1.77 -28.79
CA GLU A 524 -38.98 -0.35 -28.57
C GLU A 524 -37.95 0.32 -27.65
N GLY A 525 -36.84 0.79 -28.24
CA GLY A 525 -35.99 1.85 -27.70
C GLY A 525 -35.38 1.68 -26.29
N GLU A 526 -34.63 2.70 -25.87
CA GLU A 526 -34.21 2.85 -24.47
C GLU A 526 -35.47 3.09 -23.63
N ILE A 527 -35.78 2.19 -22.69
CA ILE A 527 -36.92 2.35 -21.79
C ILE A 527 -36.58 3.49 -20.82
N ASP A 528 -37.36 4.57 -20.86
CA ASP A 528 -37.09 5.76 -20.08
C ASP A 528 -37.39 5.50 -18.60
N GLU A 529 -36.66 6.13 -17.67
CA GLU A 529 -36.80 5.79 -16.25
C GLU A 529 -38.19 6.14 -15.68
N GLU A 530 -38.90 7.04 -16.34
CA GLU A 530 -40.28 7.44 -16.04
C GLU A 530 -41.31 6.35 -16.41
N ASP A 531 -40.98 5.40 -17.30
CA ASP A 531 -41.89 4.35 -17.74
C ASP A 531 -42.21 3.30 -16.65
N PHE A 532 -41.35 3.22 -15.63
CA PHE A 532 -41.48 2.25 -14.53
C PHE A 532 -42.27 2.79 -13.33
N VAL A 533 -42.48 4.11 -13.25
CA VAL A 533 -43.11 4.74 -12.08
C VAL A 533 -44.65 4.63 -12.18
N GLY A 534 -45.27 4.05 -11.15
CA GLY A 534 -46.74 3.99 -11.02
C GLY A 534 -47.44 2.85 -11.79
N ARG A 535 -46.71 2.02 -12.54
CA ARG A 535 -47.24 0.82 -13.21
C ARG A 535 -47.00 -0.44 -12.36
N ASP A 536 -47.86 -1.43 -12.52
CA ASP A 536 -47.61 -2.76 -11.94
C ASP A 536 -46.60 -3.50 -12.83
N LEU A 537 -45.39 -3.67 -12.31
CA LEU A 537 -44.28 -4.31 -13.01
C LEU A 537 -44.41 -5.84 -12.98
N GLU A 538 -44.18 -6.48 -14.13
CA GLU A 538 -44.06 -7.93 -14.21
C GLU A 538 -42.63 -8.35 -13.86
N TRP A 539 -42.47 -9.04 -12.75
CA TRP A 539 -41.17 -9.51 -12.26
C TRP A 539 -40.84 -10.89 -12.84
N ARG A 540 -39.56 -11.18 -13.06
CA ARG A 540 -39.16 -12.55 -13.43
C ARG A 540 -39.63 -13.55 -12.38
N ALA A 541 -40.06 -14.72 -12.86
CA ALA A 541 -40.61 -15.78 -12.02
C ALA A 541 -39.60 -16.20 -10.94
N GLY A 542 -40.06 -16.34 -9.69
CA GLY A 542 -39.23 -16.80 -8.58
C GLY A 542 -38.52 -15.70 -7.79
N VAL A 543 -38.33 -14.50 -8.36
CA VAL A 543 -37.62 -13.39 -7.67
C VAL A 543 -38.37 -12.97 -6.41
N LYS A 544 -39.69 -12.79 -6.51
CA LYS A 544 -40.54 -12.39 -5.39
C LYS A 544 -40.63 -13.49 -4.33
N GLU A 545 -40.83 -14.73 -4.76
CA GLU A 545 -40.95 -15.89 -3.87
C GLU A 545 -39.64 -16.17 -3.12
N LEU A 546 -38.49 -16.02 -3.78
CA LEU A 546 -37.17 -16.17 -3.19
C LEU A 546 -36.94 -15.13 -2.09
N LEU A 547 -37.17 -13.84 -2.39
CA LEU A 547 -36.95 -12.76 -1.43
C LEU A 547 -37.95 -12.84 -0.28
N ASP A 548 -39.21 -13.18 -0.52
CA ASP A 548 -40.23 -13.36 0.52
C ASP A 548 -39.82 -14.48 1.50
N ARG A 549 -39.48 -15.66 0.98
CA ARG A 549 -39.02 -16.80 1.80
C ARG A 549 -37.75 -16.49 2.59
N THR A 550 -36.85 -15.70 2.02
CA THR A 550 -35.58 -15.32 2.66
C THR A 550 -35.81 -14.30 3.77
N ILE A 551 -36.50 -13.20 3.46
CA ILE A 551 -36.71 -12.05 4.35
C ILE A 551 -37.57 -12.45 5.56
N TYR A 552 -38.67 -13.19 5.35
CA TYR A 552 -39.58 -13.61 6.42
C TYR A 552 -39.19 -14.92 7.10
N SER A 553 -38.01 -15.48 6.79
CA SER A 553 -37.48 -16.65 7.49
C SER A 553 -37.18 -16.35 8.96
N LYS A 554 -37.02 -17.42 9.78
CA LYS A 554 -36.59 -17.28 11.19
C LYS A 554 -35.22 -16.64 11.38
N LEU A 555 -34.41 -16.61 10.31
CA LEU A 555 -33.07 -16.02 10.31
C LEU A 555 -33.13 -14.48 10.30
N ASN A 556 -34.24 -13.87 9.83
CA ASN A 556 -34.49 -12.44 9.85
C ASN A 556 -33.29 -11.58 9.36
N PRO A 557 -32.89 -11.70 8.09
CA PRO A 557 -31.71 -11.04 7.57
C PRO A 557 -31.78 -9.51 7.62
N LEU A 558 -32.96 -8.90 7.55
CA LEU A 558 -33.12 -7.44 7.58
C LEU A 558 -32.76 -6.81 8.94
N LYS A 559 -32.61 -7.60 10.01
CA LYS A 559 -32.09 -7.09 11.30
C LYS A 559 -30.55 -7.09 11.35
N ILE A 560 -29.90 -7.95 10.57
CA ILE A 560 -28.45 -8.19 10.61
C ILE A 560 -27.71 -7.51 9.44
N CYS A 561 -28.29 -7.44 8.25
CA CYS A 561 -27.67 -6.75 7.11
C CYS A 561 -27.51 -5.25 7.42
N ALA A 562 -26.59 -4.59 6.73
CA ALA A 562 -26.28 -3.19 6.97
C ALA A 562 -27.55 -2.30 6.85
N PRO A 563 -27.82 -1.41 7.81
CA PRO A 563 -29.03 -0.59 7.83
C PRO A 563 -29.23 0.23 6.55
N SER A 564 -28.16 0.84 6.02
CA SER A 564 -28.20 1.64 4.80
C SER A 564 -28.72 0.87 3.58
N ILE A 565 -28.30 -0.39 3.43
CA ILE A 565 -28.75 -1.26 2.32
C ILE A 565 -30.21 -1.67 2.53
N VAL A 566 -30.59 -1.99 3.77
CA VAL A 566 -31.94 -2.44 4.11
C VAL A 566 -32.96 -1.30 3.92
N GLU A 567 -32.60 -0.08 4.29
CA GLU A 567 -33.41 1.12 4.11
C GLU A 567 -33.62 1.43 2.62
N GLU A 568 -32.54 1.44 1.83
CA GLU A 568 -32.63 1.63 0.37
C GLU A 568 -33.45 0.52 -0.28
N PHE A 569 -33.24 -0.75 0.10
CA PHE A 569 -34.06 -1.84 -0.39
C PHE A 569 -35.55 -1.63 -0.04
N ALA A 570 -35.87 -1.22 1.18
CA ALA A 570 -37.24 -0.99 1.62
C ALA A 570 -37.91 0.16 0.85
N LYS A 571 -37.19 1.28 0.65
CA LYS A 571 -37.65 2.42 -0.16
C LYS A 571 -37.96 1.98 -1.60
N ILE A 572 -37.01 1.31 -2.26
CA ILE A 572 -37.14 0.86 -3.65
C ILE A 572 -38.23 -0.19 -3.79
N ALA A 573 -38.24 -1.22 -2.94
CA ALA A 573 -39.23 -2.29 -2.99
C ALA A 573 -40.65 -1.78 -2.75
N HIS A 574 -40.83 -0.77 -1.90
CA HIS A 574 -42.11 -0.14 -1.68
C HIS A 574 -42.56 0.71 -2.88
N HIS A 575 -41.67 1.57 -3.38
CA HIS A 575 -41.94 2.45 -4.51
C HIS A 575 -42.33 1.67 -5.77
N LEU A 576 -41.62 0.56 -6.05
CA LEU A 576 -41.90 -0.32 -7.19
C LEU A 576 -43.06 -1.31 -6.96
N ARG A 577 -43.78 -1.18 -5.83
CA ARG A 577 -44.85 -2.11 -5.40
C ARG A 577 -44.43 -3.59 -5.39
N PHE A 578 -43.14 -3.85 -5.20
CA PHE A 578 -42.58 -5.20 -5.18
C PHE A 578 -42.92 -5.92 -3.87
N MET A 579 -42.58 -5.30 -2.72
CA MET A 579 -42.77 -5.83 -1.38
C MET A 579 -42.87 -4.70 -0.35
N TYR A 580 -43.68 -4.88 0.70
CA TYR A 580 -43.82 -3.92 1.80
C TYR A 580 -43.24 -4.47 3.11
N VAL A 581 -41.99 -4.10 3.42
CA VAL A 581 -41.22 -4.64 4.55
C VAL A 581 -41.24 -3.78 5.83
N TYR A 582 -41.77 -2.56 5.78
CA TYR A 582 -41.78 -1.65 6.95
C TYR A 582 -42.40 -2.22 8.23
N PRO A 583 -43.49 -3.02 8.20
CA PRO A 583 -44.00 -3.67 9.41
C PRO A 583 -42.98 -4.61 10.04
N LEU A 584 -42.21 -5.35 9.22
CA LEU A 584 -41.14 -6.22 9.70
C LEU A 584 -40.00 -5.38 10.31
N LEU A 585 -39.59 -4.30 9.65
CA LEU A 585 -38.57 -3.38 10.19
C LEU A 585 -39.01 -2.77 11.54
N ALA A 586 -40.29 -2.40 11.69
CA ALA A 586 -40.83 -1.92 12.95
C ALA A 586 -40.78 -2.99 14.06
N THR A 587 -41.01 -4.27 13.72
CA THR A 587 -40.81 -5.37 14.68
C THR A 587 -39.35 -5.61 15.01
N ASN A 588 -38.44 -5.43 14.04
CA ASN A 588 -36.99 -5.58 14.22
C ASN A 588 -36.40 -4.59 15.22
N LYS A 589 -36.96 -3.39 15.33
CA LYS A 589 -36.59 -2.40 16.37
C LYS A 589 -36.79 -2.91 17.81
N ARG A 590 -37.64 -3.93 18.01
CA ARG A 590 -37.92 -4.52 19.34
C ARG A 590 -37.06 -5.77 19.64
N ILE A 591 -36.36 -6.30 18.64
CA ILE A 591 -35.53 -7.50 18.77
C ILE A 591 -34.12 -7.10 19.20
N ARG A 592 -33.71 -7.53 20.40
CA ARG A 592 -32.34 -7.32 20.90
C ARG A 592 -31.43 -8.46 20.48
N LEU A 593 -30.40 -8.16 19.69
CA LEU A 593 -29.49 -9.16 19.13
C LEU A 593 -28.64 -9.89 20.19
N SER A 594 -28.32 -9.20 21.29
CA SER A 594 -27.57 -9.77 22.43
C SER A 594 -28.24 -10.99 23.06
N GLN A 595 -29.57 -11.12 22.96
CA GLN A 595 -30.33 -12.27 23.49
C GLN A 595 -30.05 -13.57 22.73
N PHE A 596 -29.63 -13.48 21.47
CA PHE A 596 -29.34 -14.63 20.62
C PHE A 596 -27.84 -14.99 20.60
N ALA A 597 -26.97 -14.05 20.97
CA ALA A 597 -25.52 -14.22 21.02
C ALA A 597 -25.00 -15.07 22.20
N LEU A 598 -25.83 -15.37 23.21
CA LEU A 598 -25.45 -16.00 24.49
C LEU A 598 -25.08 -17.51 24.42
N GLY A 599 -24.97 -18.09 23.23
CA GLY A 599 -24.60 -19.51 23.03
C GLY A 599 -23.10 -19.79 22.90
N ALA A 600 -22.26 -18.78 22.68
CA ALA A 600 -20.82 -18.94 22.48
C ALA A 600 -20.03 -18.57 23.74
N GLY A 601 -19.76 -19.57 24.59
CA GLY A 601 -18.84 -19.39 25.72
C GLY A 601 -17.43 -19.02 25.25
N ASN A 602 -16.86 -17.98 25.87
CA ASN A 602 -15.44 -17.64 26.01
C ASN A 602 -14.46 -18.37 25.06
N ALA A 603 -14.16 -17.80 23.89
CA ALA A 603 -12.85 -17.88 23.21
C ALA A 603 -12.83 -17.23 21.81
N SER A 604 -13.96 -17.12 21.11
CA SER A 604 -13.99 -16.75 19.67
C SER A 604 -14.41 -15.31 19.37
N SER A 605 -14.87 -14.55 20.37
CA SER A 605 -15.23 -13.13 20.20
C SER A 605 -14.04 -12.26 19.74
N GLY A 606 -12.79 -12.70 19.98
CA GLY A 606 -11.60 -12.01 19.49
C GLY A 606 -11.23 -12.31 18.04
N LEU A 607 -11.70 -13.40 17.43
CA LEU A 607 -11.22 -13.86 16.12
C LEU A 607 -11.98 -13.22 14.95
N LEU A 608 -13.27 -12.92 15.13
CA LEU A 608 -14.06 -12.14 14.16
C LEU A 608 -13.91 -10.63 14.34
N ARG A 609 -13.46 -10.17 15.51
CA ARG A 609 -13.02 -8.80 15.77
C ARG A 609 -11.83 -8.38 14.89
N ASP A 610 -11.02 -9.35 14.49
CA ASP A 610 -9.85 -9.20 13.59
C ASP A 610 -10.21 -9.46 12.11
N SER A 611 -11.43 -9.93 11.82
CA SER A 611 -11.89 -10.21 10.45
C SER A 611 -12.55 -9.00 9.78
N GLY A 612 -12.68 -7.87 10.49
CA GLY A 612 -13.06 -6.58 9.96
C GLY A 612 -14.49 -6.45 9.44
N PHE A 613 -15.34 -7.49 9.48
CA PHE A 613 -16.74 -7.47 9.04
C PHE A 613 -17.74 -6.96 10.10
N SER A 614 -17.26 -6.35 11.19
CA SER A 614 -18.08 -5.84 12.29
C SER A 614 -17.59 -4.46 12.74
N THR A 615 -18.50 -3.50 12.85
CA THR A 615 -18.28 -2.12 13.27
C THR A 615 -17.57 -1.98 14.61
N GLY A 616 -16.68 -0.98 14.73
CA GLY A 616 -15.75 -0.73 15.84
C GLY A 616 -16.29 -0.09 17.14
N VAL A 617 -15.29 0.27 17.97
CA VAL A 617 -15.21 0.86 19.33
C VAL A 617 -16.50 1.21 20.07
N ALA A 618 -16.63 0.67 21.30
CA ALA A 618 -17.70 1.02 22.23
C ALA A 618 -17.57 2.47 22.70
N THR A 619 -18.46 3.36 22.25
CA THR A 619 -18.75 4.63 22.90
C THR A 619 -19.95 4.46 23.82
N GLU A 620 -19.96 5.20 24.93
CA GLU A 620 -20.67 4.82 26.16
C GLU A 620 -22.21 4.88 26.10
N ASP A 621 -22.84 5.40 25.05
CA ASP A 621 -24.28 5.71 25.08
C ASP A 621 -25.02 5.40 23.76
N GLY A 622 -25.24 4.13 23.41
CA GLY A 622 -26.36 3.74 22.52
C GLY A 622 -26.15 2.68 21.44
N GLU A 623 -24.91 2.29 21.10
CA GLU A 623 -24.61 1.52 19.87
C GLU A 623 -24.17 0.06 20.10
N GLU A 624 -24.67 -0.60 21.15
CA GLU A 624 -24.34 -2.02 21.43
C GLU A 624 -24.80 -2.99 20.31
N GLU A 625 -25.75 -2.60 19.44
CA GLU A 625 -26.26 -3.46 18.36
C GLU A 625 -25.40 -3.47 17.09
N SER A 626 -24.54 -2.47 16.89
CA SER A 626 -23.72 -2.30 15.68
C SER A 626 -22.81 -3.52 15.44
N TRP A 627 -22.21 -4.05 16.52
CA TRP A 627 -21.37 -5.25 16.56
C TRP A 627 -22.04 -6.54 16.05
N HIS A 628 -23.37 -6.55 16.02
CA HIS A 628 -24.16 -7.69 15.58
C HIS A 628 -24.71 -7.52 14.17
N GLN A 629 -24.36 -6.43 13.48
CA GLN A 629 -24.74 -6.14 12.10
C GLN A 629 -23.55 -6.28 11.15
N LEU A 630 -23.85 -6.46 9.87
CA LEU A 630 -22.86 -6.47 8.80
C LEU A 630 -22.51 -5.04 8.40
N GLU A 631 -21.26 -4.84 8.03
CA GLU A 631 -20.81 -3.61 7.39
C GLU A 631 -21.33 -3.51 5.94
N ALA A 632 -21.60 -2.29 5.49
CA ALA A 632 -21.95 -1.98 4.10
C ALA A 632 -20.70 -1.93 3.20
N TYR A 633 -19.73 -2.82 3.41
CA TYR A 633 -18.49 -2.84 2.63
C TYR A 633 -18.69 -3.58 1.29
N PHE A 634 -18.53 -2.85 0.18
CA PHE A 634 -18.48 -3.44 -1.16
C PHE A 634 -17.18 -3.08 -1.87
N PRO A 635 -16.48 -4.05 -2.50
CA PRO A 635 -15.15 -3.79 -3.05
C PRO A 635 -15.08 -2.78 -4.20
N PHE A 636 -16.16 -2.55 -4.96
CA PHE A 636 -16.19 -1.56 -6.04
C PHE A 636 -17.02 -0.32 -5.66
N ASP A 637 -16.89 0.14 -4.41
CA ASP A 637 -17.34 1.49 -4.04
C ASP A 637 -16.53 2.58 -4.74
N PRO A 638 -17.03 3.83 -4.81
CA PRO A 638 -16.51 4.85 -5.73
C PRO A 638 -14.99 5.02 -5.67
N TYR A 639 -14.38 5.03 -6.85
CA TYR A 639 -12.93 5.14 -7.01
C TYR A 639 -12.43 6.56 -6.74
N GLN A 640 -11.51 6.73 -5.78
CA GLN A 640 -11.13 8.05 -5.24
C GLN A 640 -9.81 8.61 -5.79
N LEU A 641 -9.00 7.81 -6.51
CA LEU A 641 -7.68 8.24 -6.95
C LEU A 641 -7.77 9.11 -8.21
N PRO A 642 -7.22 10.34 -8.21
CA PRO A 642 -7.53 11.35 -9.23
C PRO A 642 -7.01 11.01 -10.63
N LYS A 643 -5.76 10.57 -10.77
CA LYS A 643 -5.13 10.34 -12.08
C LYS A 643 -5.67 9.08 -12.76
N SER A 644 -5.69 7.97 -12.02
CA SER A 644 -6.10 6.66 -12.54
C SER A 644 -7.61 6.50 -12.67
N ARG A 645 -8.42 7.42 -12.13
CA ARG A 645 -9.89 7.41 -12.28
C ARG A 645 -10.34 7.41 -13.74
N ARG A 646 -9.58 8.06 -14.63
CA ARG A 646 -9.85 8.13 -16.09
C ARG A 646 -10.02 6.75 -16.74
N TRP A 647 -9.40 5.71 -16.18
CA TRP A 647 -9.49 4.34 -16.68
C TRP A 647 -10.82 3.67 -16.34
N VAL A 648 -11.46 4.08 -15.24
CA VAL A 648 -12.60 3.37 -14.64
C VAL A 648 -13.93 4.09 -14.91
N GLU A 649 -13.91 5.40 -15.16
CA GLU A 649 -15.11 6.25 -15.20
C GLU A 649 -16.18 5.78 -16.19
N ASN A 650 -15.77 5.33 -17.38
CA ASN A 650 -16.70 4.82 -18.40
C ASN A 650 -17.24 3.41 -18.10
N ASP A 651 -16.57 2.67 -17.22
CA ASP A 651 -16.94 1.29 -16.87
C ASP A 651 -17.74 1.22 -15.56
N TYR A 652 -18.03 2.37 -14.95
CA TYR A 652 -18.57 2.47 -13.60
C TYR A 652 -19.98 3.05 -13.53
N VAL A 653 -20.88 2.32 -12.89
CA VAL A 653 -22.24 2.75 -12.54
C VAL A 653 -22.22 3.41 -11.17
N ALA A 654 -22.25 4.74 -11.18
CA ALA A 654 -22.49 5.52 -9.97
C ALA A 654 -23.90 5.27 -9.43
N TRP A 655 -24.04 5.31 -8.10
CA TRP A 655 -25.35 5.24 -7.48
C TRP A 655 -26.16 6.47 -7.89
N ARG A 656 -27.32 6.25 -8.48
CA ARG A 656 -28.33 7.28 -8.76
C ARG A 656 -29.56 6.91 -7.96
N GLY A 657 -30.16 7.89 -7.27
CA GLY A 657 -31.42 7.66 -6.57
C GLY A 657 -32.49 7.20 -7.56
N VAL A 658 -33.52 6.51 -7.07
CA VAL A 658 -34.62 6.07 -7.95
C VAL A 658 -35.46 7.30 -8.34
N PRO A 659 -35.71 7.53 -9.65
CA PRO A 659 -36.59 8.61 -10.10
C PRO A 659 -37.98 8.50 -9.47
N GLY A 660 -38.54 9.62 -9.02
CA GLY A 660 -39.83 9.66 -8.32
C GLY A 660 -39.79 9.33 -6.81
N LEU A 661 -38.62 9.00 -6.25
CA LEU A 661 -38.42 8.79 -4.80
C LEU A 661 -37.83 10.03 -4.10
N ARG A 662 -37.38 11.05 -4.86
CA ARG A 662 -36.68 12.25 -4.34
C ARG A 662 -37.60 13.44 -3.96
N GLN A 663 -38.92 13.28 -3.96
CA GLN A 663 -39.81 14.44 -3.71
C GLN A 663 -39.95 14.83 -2.22
N ASP A 664 -39.48 14.03 -1.27
CA ASP A 664 -39.79 14.25 0.15
C ASP A 664 -38.59 14.67 1.02
N GLU A 665 -37.40 14.93 0.45
CA GLU A 665 -36.20 15.31 1.23
C GLU A 665 -35.74 16.77 1.01
N GLU A 666 -36.43 17.57 0.20
CA GLU A 666 -36.08 19.00 -0.06
C GLU A 666 -37.16 20.03 0.36
N GLU A 667 -38.29 19.63 0.98
CA GLU A 667 -39.39 20.57 1.34
C GLU A 667 -39.52 20.93 2.85
N ASP A 668 -38.67 20.41 3.75
CA ASP A 668 -38.83 20.62 5.20
C ASP A 668 -37.81 21.59 5.85
N ASP A 669 -37.10 22.41 5.08
CA ASP A 669 -36.10 23.36 5.61
C ASP A 669 -36.35 24.84 5.23
N ASP A 670 -37.61 25.25 5.06
CA ASP A 670 -37.97 26.67 4.79
C ASP A 670 -39.09 27.20 5.71
N ASP A 671 -38.97 26.92 7.01
CA ASP A 671 -39.74 27.61 8.06
C ASP A 671 -38.79 28.27 9.07
N SER A 672 -37.83 29.05 8.56
CA SER A 672 -37.14 30.06 9.37
C SER A 672 -38.02 31.31 9.44
N THR A 673 -38.84 31.40 10.48
CA THR A 673 -39.55 32.62 10.85
C THR A 673 -38.56 33.77 11.02
N ASP A 674 -38.59 34.69 10.06
CA ASP A 674 -38.00 36.02 10.10
C ASP A 674 -38.45 36.76 11.36
N SER A 675 -37.50 37.01 12.26
CA SER A 675 -37.69 37.81 13.47
C SER A 675 -36.35 38.45 13.81
N GLY A 676 -36.03 39.51 13.08
CA GLY A 676 -34.93 40.40 13.40
C GLY A 676 -35.07 41.71 12.65
N ASP A 677 -35.88 42.63 13.18
CA ASP A 677 -35.76 44.04 12.82
C ASP A 677 -35.21 44.80 14.03
N ASP A 678 -33.98 45.28 13.87
CA ASP A 678 -33.21 46.05 14.82
C ASP A 678 -33.74 47.49 14.87
N ASP A 679 -34.34 47.82 16.01
CA ASP A 679 -34.72 49.19 16.39
C ASP A 679 -33.47 50.09 16.47
N SER A 680 -33.38 51.02 15.52
CA SER A 680 -32.37 52.08 15.47
C SER A 680 -33.04 53.46 15.46
N GLY A 681 -33.04 54.08 16.65
CA GLY A 681 -32.69 55.48 16.90
C GLY A 681 -33.49 56.60 16.23
N ASP A 682 -34.27 57.29 17.07
CA ASP A 682 -34.57 58.74 17.11
C ASP A 682 -34.51 59.55 15.80
N ASP A 683 -35.64 60.17 15.46
CA ASP A 683 -35.68 61.62 15.24
C ASP A 683 -37.10 62.17 15.51
N GLU A 684 -37.11 63.32 16.21
CA GLU A 684 -38.24 64.06 16.74
C GLU A 684 -39.04 64.84 15.66
N ASP A 685 -40.14 65.44 16.15
CA ASP A 685 -40.81 66.64 15.65
C ASP A 685 -42.04 66.52 14.70
N ASP A 686 -43.19 66.48 15.38
CA ASP A 686 -44.14 67.62 15.52
C ASP A 686 -45.34 67.82 14.54
N VAL A 687 -46.46 68.17 15.20
CA VAL A 687 -47.64 68.97 14.80
C VAL A 687 -48.92 68.32 14.21
N GLU A 688 -49.97 68.37 15.05
CA GLU A 688 -51.44 68.61 14.86
C GLU A 688 -52.19 67.85 13.73
N VAL A 689 -53.46 67.42 13.86
CA VAL A 689 -54.64 68.16 14.33
C VAL A 689 -55.82 67.21 14.58
N ASP A 690 -56.62 67.59 15.59
CA ASP A 690 -58.08 67.57 15.72
C ASP A 690 -58.96 66.31 15.74
N THR A 691 -59.73 66.31 16.82
CA THR A 691 -60.97 65.64 17.20
C THR A 691 -62.19 65.99 16.33
N ALA A 692 -63.08 65.00 16.09
CA ALA A 692 -64.55 65.08 16.05
C ALA A 692 -65.12 63.68 15.71
N THR A 693 -65.82 62.97 16.61
CA THR A 693 -67.30 62.92 16.77
C THR A 693 -68.07 62.82 15.44
N ASP A 694 -68.71 61.68 15.12
CA ASP A 694 -70.12 61.41 15.48
C ASP A 694 -70.68 60.13 14.81
N ASP A 695 -71.58 59.51 15.56
CA ASP A 695 -72.86 58.88 15.19
C ASP A 695 -72.98 57.56 14.39
N GLU A 696 -73.49 56.59 15.17
CA GLU A 696 -74.66 55.71 14.98
C GLU A 696 -75.46 55.67 13.65
N GLU A 697 -76.12 54.49 13.51
CA GLU A 697 -77.25 54.11 12.64
C GLU A 697 -76.93 53.73 11.18
N ASN A 698 -76.83 52.43 10.90
CA ASN A 698 -77.99 51.60 10.51
C ASN A 698 -77.64 50.10 10.46
#